data_AF-A0A6P6PJ08-F1
#
_entry.id   AF-A0A6P6PJ08-F1
#
_cell.length_a   1.000
_cell.length_b   1.000
_cell.length_c   1.000
_cell.angle_alpha   90.00
_cell.angle_beta   90.00
_cell.angle_gamma   90.00
#
_symmetry.space_group_name_H-M   'P 1'
#
loop_
_entity.id
_entity.type
_entity.pdbx_description
1 polymer ?
#
loop_
_entity_poly.entity_id
_entity_poly.type
_entity_poly.pdbx_seq_one_letter_code
_entity_poly.pdbx_strand_id
1 'polypeptide(L)'
;MEVTRQNFKEVLPEVCSAVQEADFISIDGEFTGISDGPSVSALTNGLDTPEERYTKLRKHSMNFLLFQFGVCTFRYDQNQSTYITKAFNFYIFPKPFSRTSPDIKFICQSSSIDFLASQGFDFNKVFRSGIPYLTQEEESQLREQYEERRGQINGAGPISYTPTSGTGSCKVPEDQREFIRTVEQKVEALLKNSDQTLDLEPCTGFQRKLIYQTLNSKYPKGLHVETLETEKERFIQISKVDEEERRRREQQKQQREQEELNDAVGFSRVIRAISKSGKLVVGHNMLLDVMHTIHQFCGPLPEELDDFKEVAMSVFPRLLDTKLMASTQPFKEIISNTSLAELHKQLRENPFRSPTTECPEGLRSYDTSTEQLHEAGYDAFITGLCFISMANYLGSFLSPPKSHISARSKLLEPFYNKLFLMRVIDIPYLNMSGPDLQPKRDHVLYVTFPKEWKTSDLYQLFSAFGNIQVSWIDDTSAFVCLSQTEQVQIAMNTSRYAESYRIQTYAEYLQSRQKSTHSSRRWTDDGWDASYSTSGTSRLQAVKRSISPSLEEQNHNADSSWTHYSSVKKMKTDGSCSQSYAEVAGSCDWPRLQPDEGGASVSPVQEEVEPEESSANQNQGKRSRRHKKRKSDASETTPPALFDVPQVW
;
A
#
# COMPACT_ATOMS: atom_id res chain seq x y z
N MET A 1 6.56 -6.85 17.13
CA MET A 1 6.07 -8.25 17.08
C MET A 1 5.94 -8.65 15.63
N GLU A 2 6.44 -9.81 15.26
CA GLU A 2 6.35 -10.36 13.90
C GLU A 2 5.00 -11.06 13.69
N VAL A 3 4.19 -10.58 12.76
CA VAL A 3 2.83 -11.09 12.51
C VAL A 3 2.74 -11.64 11.08
N THR A 4 2.46 -12.93 10.98
CA THR A 4 2.29 -13.67 9.73
C THR A 4 0.93 -14.37 9.72
N ARG A 5 0.58 -15.04 8.62
CA ARG A 5 -0.67 -15.82 8.50
C ARG A 5 -0.84 -16.85 9.62
N GLN A 6 0.24 -17.41 10.16
CA GLN A 6 0.19 -18.45 11.19
C GLN A 6 -0.29 -17.93 12.54
N ASN A 7 0.10 -16.71 12.94
CA ASN A 7 -0.24 -16.15 14.26
C ASN A 7 -1.23 -14.98 14.20
N PHE A 8 -1.61 -14.49 13.01
CA PHE A 8 -2.49 -13.34 12.85
C PHE A 8 -3.82 -13.47 13.61
N LYS A 9 -4.48 -14.64 13.57
CA LYS A 9 -5.77 -14.86 14.24
C LYS A 9 -5.67 -14.74 15.76
N GLU A 10 -4.55 -15.18 16.33
CA GLU A 10 -4.28 -15.15 17.78
C GLU A 10 -3.89 -13.75 18.26
N VAL A 11 -3.12 -13.03 17.44
CA VAL A 11 -2.59 -11.68 17.75
C VAL A 11 -3.62 -10.57 17.50
N LEU A 12 -4.59 -10.78 16.61
CA LEU A 12 -5.53 -9.73 16.21
C LEU A 12 -6.31 -9.07 17.37
N PRO A 13 -6.83 -9.79 18.39
CA PRO A 13 -7.48 -9.16 19.54
C PRO A 13 -6.55 -8.19 20.30
N GLU A 14 -5.27 -8.54 20.44
CA GLU A 14 -4.26 -7.69 21.08
C GLU A 14 -3.99 -6.43 20.24
N VAL A 15 -3.90 -6.57 18.91
CA VAL A 15 -3.76 -5.44 17.98
C VAL A 15 -4.96 -4.50 18.09
N CYS A 16 -6.18 -5.03 18.12
CA CYS A 16 -7.39 -4.22 18.26
C CYS A 16 -7.44 -3.49 19.61
N SER A 17 -7.06 -4.13 20.72
CA SER A 17 -6.94 -3.48 22.03
C SER A 17 -5.87 -2.38 22.01
N ALA A 18 -4.69 -2.64 21.44
CA ALA A 18 -3.62 -1.66 21.31
C ALA A 18 -4.09 -0.43 20.52
N VAL A 19 -4.74 -0.64 19.37
CA VAL A 19 -5.32 0.42 18.55
C VAL A 19 -6.41 1.17 19.32
N GLN A 20 -7.24 0.50 20.14
CA GLN A 20 -8.31 1.13 20.92
C GLN A 20 -7.81 1.91 22.15
N GLU A 21 -6.68 1.53 22.74
CA GLU A 21 -6.13 2.16 23.94
C GLU A 21 -5.13 3.30 23.65
N ALA A 22 -4.56 3.36 22.44
CA ALA A 22 -3.58 4.38 22.04
C ALA A 22 -4.08 5.85 22.12
N ASP A 23 -3.18 6.80 22.29
CA ASP A 23 -3.47 8.21 22.03
C ASP A 23 -3.32 8.54 20.53
N PHE A 24 -2.32 7.94 19.89
CA PHE A 24 -2.06 8.01 18.47
C PHE A 24 -1.36 6.74 17.98
N ILE A 25 -1.33 6.55 16.67
CA ILE A 25 -0.74 5.40 15.99
C ILE A 25 0.28 5.93 15.00
N SER A 26 1.44 5.32 14.90
CA SER A 26 2.35 5.54 13.78
C SER A 26 2.40 4.33 12.86
N ILE A 27 2.58 4.59 11.57
CA ILE A 27 2.63 3.57 10.53
C ILE A 27 3.80 3.82 9.59
N ASP A 28 4.24 2.75 8.95
CA ASP A 28 5.24 2.74 7.89
C ASP A 28 5.03 1.47 7.04
N GLY A 29 5.47 1.47 5.78
CA GLY A 29 5.27 0.36 4.86
C GLY A 29 6.50 0.07 4.01
N GLU A 30 6.83 -1.21 3.87
CA GLU A 30 7.84 -1.65 2.90
C GLU A 30 7.18 -2.12 1.59
N PHE A 31 7.80 -1.73 0.48
CA PHE A 31 7.26 -1.96 -0.86
C PHE A 31 8.15 -2.87 -1.70
N THR A 32 7.56 -3.62 -2.64
CA THR A 32 8.32 -4.38 -3.65
C THR A 32 9.08 -3.49 -4.63
N GLY A 33 8.80 -2.19 -4.64
CA GLY A 33 9.46 -1.17 -5.47
C GLY A 33 8.78 0.19 -5.33
N ILE A 34 9.33 1.20 -6.00
CA ILE A 34 8.90 2.60 -5.86
C ILE A 34 8.32 3.15 -7.18
N SER A 35 8.95 2.81 -8.31
CA SER A 35 8.56 3.33 -9.63
C SER A 35 8.87 2.34 -10.74
N ASP A 36 7.88 2.07 -11.60
CA ASP A 36 8.03 1.31 -12.85
C ASP A 36 8.23 2.21 -14.08
N GLY A 37 8.12 3.52 -13.86
CA GLY A 37 8.12 4.55 -14.89
C GLY A 37 9.50 5.19 -15.12
N PRO A 38 9.53 6.45 -15.61
CA PRO A 38 10.78 7.17 -15.85
C PRO A 38 11.56 7.38 -14.53
N SER A 39 12.78 7.92 -14.63
CA SER A 39 13.63 8.15 -13.45
C SER A 39 12.88 8.84 -12.31
N VAL A 40 13.27 8.58 -11.06
CA VAL A 40 12.62 9.19 -9.87
C VAL A 40 12.52 10.71 -10.00
N SER A 41 13.50 11.36 -10.63
CA SER A 41 13.48 12.80 -10.94
C SER A 41 12.31 13.23 -11.85
N ALA A 42 11.95 12.44 -12.85
CA ALA A 42 10.83 12.72 -13.75
C ALA A 42 9.47 12.43 -13.08
N LEU A 43 9.42 11.39 -12.25
CA LEU A 43 8.23 11.04 -11.45
C LEU A 43 7.93 12.12 -10.38
N THR A 44 8.98 12.73 -9.84
CA THR A 44 8.91 13.78 -8.83
C THR A 44 9.36 15.13 -9.37
N ASN A 45 8.83 15.51 -10.53
CA ASN A 45 9.18 16.76 -11.18
C ASN A 45 8.82 17.94 -10.25
N GLY A 46 9.75 18.89 -10.12
CA GLY A 46 9.62 19.99 -9.16
C GLY A 46 8.51 21.00 -9.47
N LEU A 47 7.97 20.95 -10.69
CA LEU A 47 6.86 21.79 -11.14
C LEU A 47 5.57 21.00 -11.33
N ASP A 48 5.48 19.77 -10.84
CA ASP A 48 4.20 19.06 -10.82
C ASP A 48 3.18 19.84 -9.98
N THR A 49 1.97 19.96 -10.51
CA THR A 49 0.79 20.22 -9.70
C THR A 49 0.47 18.98 -8.85
N PRO A 50 -0.29 19.14 -7.75
CA PRO A 50 -0.72 18.00 -6.93
C PRO A 50 -1.45 16.93 -7.74
N GLU A 51 -2.31 17.33 -8.68
CA GLU A 51 -3.04 16.44 -9.59
C GLU A 51 -2.09 15.62 -10.47
N GLU A 52 -1.09 16.27 -11.07
CA GLU A 52 -0.10 15.59 -11.92
C GLU A 52 0.75 14.63 -11.11
N ARG A 53 1.15 15.04 -9.90
CA ARG A 53 1.90 14.18 -8.99
C ARG A 53 1.09 12.93 -8.65
N TYR A 54 -0.17 13.11 -8.27
CA TYR A 54 -1.08 12.02 -7.96
C TYR A 54 -1.25 11.07 -9.15
N THR A 55 -1.53 11.61 -10.34
CA THR A 55 -1.69 10.83 -11.57
C THR A 55 -0.44 10.00 -11.89
N LYS A 56 0.75 10.61 -11.76
CA LYS A 56 2.04 9.94 -11.96
C LYS A 56 2.24 8.79 -10.97
N LEU A 57 2.04 9.04 -9.68
CA LEU A 57 2.21 8.02 -8.64
C LEU A 57 1.17 6.89 -8.78
N ARG A 58 -0.09 7.23 -9.06
CA ARG A 58 -1.14 6.23 -9.33
C ARG A 58 -0.75 5.32 -10.48
N LYS A 59 -0.22 5.88 -11.57
CA LYS A 59 0.16 5.11 -12.76
C LYS A 59 1.42 4.27 -12.57
N HIS A 60 2.43 4.81 -11.87
CA HIS A 60 3.79 4.24 -11.88
C HIS A 60 4.22 3.58 -10.57
N SER A 61 3.47 3.76 -9.49
CA SER A 61 3.81 3.21 -8.17
C SER A 61 2.79 2.18 -7.67
N MET A 62 1.53 2.21 -8.11
CA MET A 62 0.50 1.30 -7.56
C MET A 62 0.57 -0.14 -8.07
N ASN A 63 1.44 -0.45 -9.04
CA ASN A 63 1.73 -1.82 -9.45
C ASN A 63 2.69 -2.56 -8.49
N PHE A 64 3.29 -1.85 -7.54
CA PHE A 64 4.09 -2.43 -6.46
C PHE A 64 3.22 -2.81 -5.27
N LEU A 65 3.66 -3.82 -4.53
CA LEU A 65 2.95 -4.36 -3.38
C LEU A 65 3.51 -3.76 -2.09
N LEU A 66 2.62 -3.37 -1.17
CA LEU A 66 2.97 -3.13 0.24
C LEU A 66 2.90 -4.49 0.93
N PHE A 67 4.05 -5.05 1.27
CA PHE A 67 4.14 -6.43 1.74
C PHE A 67 4.62 -6.59 3.19
N GLN A 68 5.05 -5.49 3.82
CA GLN A 68 5.26 -5.39 5.26
C GLN A 68 4.62 -4.09 5.71
N PHE A 69 3.75 -4.15 6.71
CA PHE A 69 3.10 -2.99 7.29
C PHE A 69 3.50 -2.86 8.75
N GLY A 70 4.11 -1.75 9.10
CA GLY A 70 4.50 -1.38 10.46
C GLY A 70 3.35 -0.65 11.15
N VAL A 71 3.00 -1.10 12.36
CA VAL A 71 2.10 -0.34 13.26
C VAL A 71 2.79 -0.20 14.59
N CYS A 72 2.93 1.03 15.09
CA CYS A 72 3.29 1.28 16.48
C CYS A 72 2.24 2.14 17.18
N THR A 73 1.70 1.63 18.29
CA THR A 73 0.71 2.35 19.09
C THR A 73 1.38 3.03 20.28
N PHE A 74 0.98 4.27 20.57
CA PHE A 74 1.53 5.05 21.68
C PHE A 74 0.42 5.47 22.64
N ARG A 75 0.55 5.15 23.92
CA ARG A 75 -0.34 5.62 24.99
C ARG A 75 0.48 6.30 26.08
N TYR A 76 0.15 7.54 26.42
CA TYR A 76 0.83 8.27 27.48
C TYR A 76 0.30 7.87 28.86
N ASP A 77 1.18 7.41 29.74
CA ASP A 77 0.89 7.22 31.15
C ASP A 77 1.23 8.50 31.92
N GLN A 78 0.20 9.18 32.42
CA GLN A 78 0.35 10.42 33.18
C GLN A 78 1.02 10.22 34.54
N ASN A 79 0.88 9.05 35.16
CA ASN A 79 1.43 8.78 36.49
C ASN A 79 2.95 8.59 36.42
N GLN A 80 3.41 7.90 35.38
CA GLN A 80 4.83 7.61 35.16
C GLN A 80 5.51 8.62 34.23
N SER A 81 4.74 9.51 33.59
CA SER A 81 5.21 10.46 32.58
C SER A 81 5.97 9.79 31.42
N THR A 82 5.56 8.57 31.05
CA THR A 82 6.19 7.73 30.02
C THR A 82 5.17 7.31 28.96
N TYR A 83 5.64 6.91 27.77
CA TYR A 83 4.79 6.35 26.72
C TYR A 83 4.85 4.83 26.72
N ILE A 84 3.70 4.20 26.82
CA ILE A 84 3.55 2.76 26.62
C ILE A 84 3.43 2.50 25.12
N THR A 85 4.36 1.72 24.57
CA THR A 85 4.44 1.43 23.13
C THR A 85 4.19 -0.04 22.83
N LYS A 86 3.54 -0.30 21.69
CA LYS A 86 3.36 -1.66 21.15
C LYS A 86 3.57 -1.62 19.64
N ALA A 87 4.54 -2.36 19.13
CA ALA A 87 4.90 -2.36 17.73
C ALA A 87 4.66 -3.73 17.06
N PHE A 88 4.20 -3.71 15.81
CA PHE A 88 3.81 -4.87 15.02
C PHE A 88 4.33 -4.74 13.58
N ASN A 89 4.88 -5.83 13.05
CA ASN A 89 5.23 -6.02 11.65
C ASN A 89 4.28 -7.02 11.03
N PHE A 90 3.40 -6.56 10.14
CA PHE A 90 2.49 -7.45 9.43
C PHE A 90 3.06 -7.81 8.08
N TYR A 91 3.34 -9.08 7.84
CA TYR A 91 3.74 -9.59 6.53
C TYR A 91 2.50 -9.93 5.71
N ILE A 92 2.32 -9.28 4.57
CA ILE A 92 1.07 -9.26 3.82
C ILE A 92 1.31 -9.79 2.41
N PHE A 93 0.42 -10.64 1.92
CA PHE A 93 0.53 -11.17 0.56
C PHE A 93 -0.85 -11.49 -0.02
N PRO A 94 -1.17 -11.10 -1.28
CA PRO A 94 -2.46 -11.34 -1.92
C PRO A 94 -2.62 -12.80 -2.35
N LYS A 95 -2.66 -13.72 -1.38
CA LYS A 95 -2.91 -15.13 -1.63
C LYS A 95 -4.35 -15.30 -2.13
N PRO A 96 -4.58 -15.85 -3.33
CA PRO A 96 -5.93 -16.12 -3.80
C PRO A 96 -6.68 -17.05 -2.83
N PHE A 97 -7.87 -16.64 -2.39
CA PHE A 97 -8.69 -17.42 -1.46
C PHE A 97 -9.20 -18.72 -2.12
N SER A 98 -9.60 -18.63 -3.39
CA SER A 98 -10.12 -19.75 -4.18
C SER A 98 -9.64 -19.67 -5.63
N ARG A 99 -9.91 -20.72 -6.43
CA ARG A 99 -9.59 -20.73 -7.88
C ARG A 99 -10.33 -19.68 -8.70
N THR A 100 -11.43 -19.16 -8.16
CA THR A 100 -12.25 -18.11 -8.80
C THR A 100 -11.91 -16.72 -8.28
N SER A 101 -11.07 -16.62 -7.24
CA SER A 101 -10.60 -15.34 -6.71
C SER A 101 -9.63 -14.67 -7.68
N PRO A 102 -9.54 -13.33 -7.69
CA PRO A 102 -8.54 -12.61 -8.48
C PRO A 102 -7.13 -13.10 -8.18
N ASP A 103 -6.35 -13.29 -9.24
CA ASP A 103 -4.92 -13.61 -9.17
C ASP A 103 -4.12 -12.33 -9.41
N ILE A 104 -3.72 -11.68 -8.31
CA ILE A 104 -3.09 -10.36 -8.32
C ILE A 104 -1.68 -10.45 -8.89
N LYS A 105 -1.41 -9.65 -9.92
CA LYS A 105 -0.08 -9.49 -10.52
C LYS A 105 0.53 -8.20 -9.98
N PHE A 106 1.76 -8.29 -9.48
CA PHE A 106 2.52 -7.17 -8.95
C PHE A 106 3.93 -7.16 -9.54
N ILE A 107 4.59 -6.01 -9.47
CA ILE A 107 5.95 -5.81 -9.96
C ILE A 107 6.93 -5.79 -8.77
N CYS A 108 8.16 -6.26 -8.99
CA CYS A 108 9.28 -6.08 -8.08
C CYS A 108 10.36 -5.26 -8.75
N GLN A 109 10.85 -4.23 -8.08
CA GLN A 109 11.99 -3.43 -8.52
C GLN A 109 13.27 -4.03 -7.94
N SER A 110 14.21 -4.44 -8.80
CA SER A 110 15.43 -5.14 -8.39
C SER A 110 16.21 -4.40 -7.31
N SER A 111 16.37 -3.08 -7.43
CA SER A 111 17.10 -2.27 -6.45
C SER A 111 16.42 -2.22 -5.08
N SER A 112 15.08 -2.23 -5.03
CA SER A 112 14.33 -2.22 -3.76
C SER A 112 14.39 -3.57 -3.06
N ILE A 113 14.31 -4.66 -3.84
CA ILE A 113 14.48 -6.02 -3.30
C ILE A 113 15.89 -6.26 -2.79
N ASP A 114 16.92 -5.83 -3.53
CA ASP A 114 18.33 -5.91 -3.10
C ASP A 114 18.57 -5.10 -1.82
N PHE A 115 18.03 -3.87 -1.77
CA PHE A 115 18.08 -3.03 -0.57
C PHE A 115 17.48 -3.74 0.64
N LEU A 116 16.25 -4.24 0.56
CA LEU A 116 15.60 -4.94 1.67
C LEU A 116 16.35 -6.22 2.07
N ALA A 117 16.89 -6.96 1.09
CA ALA A 117 17.74 -8.13 1.36
C ALA A 117 18.99 -7.75 2.16
N SER A 118 19.63 -6.62 1.84
CA SER A 118 20.80 -6.10 2.57
C SER A 118 20.50 -5.71 4.02
N GLN A 119 19.23 -5.38 4.32
CA GLN A 119 18.74 -5.05 5.67
C GLN A 119 18.26 -6.28 6.44
N GLY A 120 18.39 -7.49 5.88
CA GLY A 120 17.99 -8.73 6.54
C GLY A 120 16.50 -9.08 6.44
N PHE A 121 15.78 -8.46 5.49
CA PHE A 121 14.36 -8.75 5.28
C PHE A 121 14.13 -10.21 4.87
N ASP A 122 13.26 -10.92 5.59
CA ASP A 122 12.90 -12.31 5.29
C ASP A 122 11.69 -12.40 4.35
N PHE A 123 11.98 -12.49 3.05
CA PHE A 123 10.97 -12.65 2.01
C PHE A 123 10.11 -13.91 2.16
N ASN A 124 10.54 -14.96 2.89
CA ASN A 124 9.70 -16.13 3.12
C ASN A 124 8.50 -15.79 4.00
N LYS A 125 8.64 -14.84 4.93
CA LYS A 125 7.52 -14.37 5.77
C LYS A 125 6.41 -13.75 4.92
N VAL A 126 6.77 -13.08 3.83
CA VAL A 126 5.83 -12.56 2.81
C VAL A 126 5.30 -13.70 1.93
N PHE A 127 6.15 -14.30 1.09
CA PHE A 127 5.67 -15.11 -0.03
C PHE A 127 5.14 -16.50 0.38
N ARG A 128 5.56 -17.05 1.52
CA ARG A 128 5.05 -18.33 2.05
C ARG A 128 3.97 -18.13 3.10
N SER A 129 4.18 -17.13 3.95
CA SER A 129 3.46 -16.95 5.22
C SER A 129 2.68 -15.63 5.30
N GLY A 130 2.57 -14.87 4.20
CA GLY A 130 1.89 -13.59 4.20
C GLY A 130 0.40 -13.72 4.54
N ILE A 131 -0.07 -12.77 5.34
CA ILE A 131 -1.46 -12.60 5.74
C ILE A 131 -2.24 -12.20 4.47
N PRO A 132 -3.32 -12.91 4.11
CA PRO A 132 -4.16 -12.52 2.99
C PRO A 132 -4.91 -11.22 3.30
N TYR A 133 -5.50 -10.63 2.28
CA TYR A 133 -6.39 -9.50 2.42
C TYR A 133 -7.44 -9.51 1.31
N LEU A 134 -8.55 -8.82 1.58
CA LEU A 134 -9.58 -8.51 0.59
C LEU A 134 -9.96 -7.04 0.71
N THR A 135 -10.25 -6.43 -0.44
CA THR A 135 -10.91 -5.13 -0.51
C THR A 135 -12.35 -5.22 -0.01
N GLN A 136 -13.00 -4.06 0.19
CA GLN A 136 -14.40 -4.03 0.62
C GLN A 136 -15.34 -4.66 -0.41
N GLU A 137 -15.06 -4.45 -1.70
CA GLU A 137 -15.86 -5.00 -2.79
C GLU A 137 -15.70 -6.53 -2.87
N GLU A 138 -14.46 -7.03 -2.86
CA GLU A 138 -14.18 -8.47 -2.91
C GLU A 138 -14.79 -9.22 -1.72
N GLU A 139 -14.73 -8.64 -0.51
CA GLU A 139 -15.39 -9.23 0.66
C GLU A 139 -16.91 -9.27 0.49
N SER A 140 -17.52 -8.20 -0.02
CA SER A 140 -18.97 -8.13 -0.21
C SER A 140 -19.44 -9.17 -1.21
N GLN A 141 -18.74 -9.30 -2.34
CA GLN A 141 -18.99 -10.33 -3.34
C GLN A 141 -18.81 -11.74 -2.77
N LEU A 142 -17.76 -11.96 -1.95
CA LEU A 142 -17.52 -13.26 -1.34
C LEU A 142 -18.61 -13.61 -0.31
N ARG A 143 -19.06 -12.64 0.49
CA ARG A 143 -20.19 -12.80 1.43
C ARG A 143 -21.47 -13.19 0.70
N GLU A 144 -21.82 -12.46 -0.36
CA GLU A 144 -23.00 -12.72 -1.18
C GLU A 144 -22.95 -14.13 -1.79
N GLN A 145 -21.81 -14.56 -2.35
CA GLN A 145 -21.66 -15.91 -2.90
C GLN A 145 -21.87 -17.03 -1.86
N TYR A 146 -21.44 -16.83 -0.62
CA TYR A 146 -21.68 -17.77 0.47
C TYR A 146 -23.16 -17.80 0.87
N GLU A 147 -23.81 -16.64 0.93
CA GLU A 147 -25.25 -16.52 1.22
C GLU A 147 -26.11 -17.15 0.12
N GLU A 148 -25.79 -16.93 -1.15
CA GLU A 148 -26.47 -17.55 -2.29
C GLU A 148 -26.32 -19.07 -2.28
N ARG A 149 -25.10 -19.57 -2.05
CA ARG A 149 -24.83 -21.02 -1.94
C ARG A 149 -25.64 -21.62 -0.79
N ARG A 150 -25.75 -20.93 0.33
CA ARG A 150 -26.58 -21.34 1.47
C ARG A 150 -28.07 -21.35 1.12
N GLY A 151 -28.55 -20.32 0.42
CA GLY A 151 -29.93 -20.24 -0.06
C GLY A 151 -30.30 -21.37 -1.01
N GLN A 152 -29.37 -21.78 -1.88
CA GLN A 152 -29.54 -22.93 -2.78
C GLN A 152 -29.60 -24.27 -2.02
N ILE A 153 -28.74 -24.47 -1.01
CA ILE A 153 -28.73 -25.68 -0.18
C ILE A 153 -29.99 -25.80 0.68
N ASN A 154 -30.50 -24.67 1.17
CA ASN A 154 -31.71 -24.61 2.00
C ASN A 154 -33.02 -24.54 1.18
N GLY A 155 -32.96 -24.62 -0.16
CA GLY A 155 -34.13 -24.66 -1.03
C GLY A 155 -34.87 -23.33 -1.23
N ALA A 156 -34.23 -22.19 -0.93
CA ALA A 156 -34.83 -20.85 -1.00
C ALA A 156 -34.26 -19.95 -2.12
N GLY A 157 -33.32 -20.43 -2.94
CA GLY A 157 -32.75 -19.67 -4.06
C GLY A 157 -33.60 -19.71 -5.35
N PRO A 158 -33.47 -18.72 -6.26
CA PRO A 158 -34.16 -18.74 -7.54
C PRO A 158 -33.69 -19.95 -8.36
N ILE A 159 -34.67 -20.66 -8.93
CA ILE A 159 -34.52 -21.89 -9.70
C ILE A 159 -33.57 -21.62 -10.88
N SER A 160 -32.29 -21.97 -10.73
CA SER A 160 -31.37 -21.99 -11.86
C SER A 160 -31.81 -23.07 -12.84
N TYR A 161 -32.02 -22.68 -14.09
CA TYR A 161 -32.49 -23.47 -15.24
C TYR A 161 -31.51 -24.61 -15.64
N THR A 162 -31.21 -25.48 -14.70
CA THR A 162 -30.96 -26.88 -15.00
C THR A 162 -32.29 -27.60 -14.79
N PRO A 163 -32.71 -28.53 -15.66
CA PRO A 163 -33.96 -29.24 -15.49
C PRO A 163 -33.89 -30.02 -14.18
N THR A 164 -34.39 -29.40 -13.13
CA THR A 164 -34.66 -30.02 -11.86
C THR A 164 -35.88 -30.85 -12.16
N SER A 165 -35.67 -32.15 -12.33
CA SER A 165 -36.75 -33.13 -12.30
C SER A 165 -37.47 -32.90 -10.98
N GLY A 166 -38.55 -32.12 -11.03
CA GLY A 166 -39.37 -31.79 -9.90
C GLY A 166 -39.87 -33.08 -9.26
N THR A 167 -39.92 -33.10 -7.93
CA THR A 167 -40.97 -33.72 -7.09
C THR A 167 -41.64 -35.00 -7.62
N GLY A 168 -40.88 -35.86 -8.28
CA GLY A 168 -41.31 -37.09 -8.91
C GLY A 168 -40.48 -38.20 -8.31
N SER A 169 -41.16 -39.20 -7.75
CA SER A 169 -40.54 -40.41 -7.20
C SER A 169 -39.36 -40.84 -8.09
N CYS A 170 -38.15 -40.81 -7.54
CA CYS A 170 -36.95 -41.16 -8.29
C CYS A 170 -37.12 -42.59 -8.82
N LYS A 171 -37.21 -42.76 -10.14
CA LYS A 171 -37.24 -44.08 -10.75
C LYS A 171 -35.82 -44.63 -10.72
N VAL A 172 -35.51 -45.37 -9.65
CA VAL A 172 -34.28 -46.16 -9.57
C VAL A 172 -34.28 -47.14 -10.76
N PRO A 173 -33.25 -47.10 -11.63
CA PRO A 173 -33.11 -48.04 -12.73
C PRO A 173 -33.20 -49.49 -12.27
N GLU A 174 -33.77 -50.37 -13.11
CA GLU A 174 -34.08 -51.77 -12.74
C GLU A 174 -32.85 -52.52 -12.24
N ASP A 175 -31.67 -52.25 -12.83
CA ASP A 175 -30.38 -52.85 -12.48
C ASP A 175 -29.82 -52.38 -11.13
N GLN A 176 -30.26 -51.24 -10.61
CA GLN A 176 -29.83 -50.69 -9.32
C GLN A 176 -30.87 -50.85 -8.21
N ARG A 177 -32.06 -51.40 -8.50
CA ARG A 177 -33.14 -51.56 -7.51
C ARG A 177 -32.73 -52.41 -6.32
N GLU A 178 -32.10 -53.56 -6.57
CA GLU A 178 -31.71 -54.47 -5.50
C GLU A 178 -30.60 -53.88 -4.62
N PHE A 179 -29.68 -53.12 -5.23
CA PHE A 179 -28.65 -52.40 -4.52
C PHE A 179 -29.25 -51.35 -3.57
N ILE A 180 -30.14 -50.48 -4.07
CA ILE A 180 -30.80 -49.46 -3.23
C ILE A 180 -31.66 -50.12 -2.16
N ARG A 181 -32.37 -51.20 -2.47
CA ARG A 181 -33.14 -51.96 -1.48
C ARG A 181 -32.26 -52.49 -0.35
N THR A 182 -31.07 -53.00 -0.67
CA THR A 182 -30.09 -53.45 0.32
C THR A 182 -29.63 -52.30 1.21
N VAL A 183 -29.37 -51.12 0.63
CA VAL A 183 -29.00 -49.91 1.38
C VAL A 183 -30.15 -49.48 2.30
N GLU A 184 -31.39 -49.45 1.82
CA GLU A 184 -32.56 -49.11 2.63
C GLU A 184 -32.76 -50.07 3.80
N GLN A 185 -32.57 -51.38 3.59
CA GLN A 185 -32.63 -52.38 4.66
C GLN A 185 -31.57 -52.13 5.74
N LYS A 186 -30.34 -51.81 5.34
CA LYS A 186 -29.28 -51.45 6.30
C LYS A 186 -29.62 -50.19 7.08
N VAL A 187 -30.23 -49.19 6.44
CA VAL A 187 -30.68 -47.95 7.11
C VAL A 187 -31.85 -48.21 8.07
N GLU A 188 -32.81 -49.04 7.69
CA GLU A 188 -33.91 -49.44 8.59
C GLU A 188 -33.40 -50.24 9.79
N ALA A 189 -32.41 -51.13 9.58
CA ALA A 189 -31.74 -51.83 10.66
C ALA A 189 -31.00 -50.86 11.59
N LEU A 190 -30.29 -49.87 11.03
CA LEU A 190 -29.67 -48.79 11.80
C LEU A 190 -30.72 -48.11 12.67
N LEU A 191 -31.84 -47.65 12.10
CA LEU A 191 -32.93 -46.96 12.83
C LEU A 191 -33.50 -47.77 14.00
N LYS A 192 -33.51 -49.10 13.91
CA LYS A 192 -34.02 -50.00 14.97
C LYS A 192 -32.96 -50.38 16.01
N ASN A 193 -31.69 -50.43 15.64
CA ASN A 193 -30.60 -50.80 16.53
C ASN A 193 -30.19 -49.63 17.45
N SER A 194 -29.37 -49.90 18.47
CA SER A 194 -28.73 -48.88 19.30
C SER A 194 -27.55 -48.17 18.61
N ASP A 195 -27.13 -48.64 17.44
CA ASP A 195 -25.97 -48.11 16.72
C ASP A 195 -26.22 -46.68 16.23
N GLN A 196 -25.18 -45.85 16.28
CA GLN A 196 -25.25 -44.41 15.95
C GLN A 196 -24.92 -44.13 14.47
N THR A 197 -24.11 -44.99 13.84
CA THR A 197 -23.56 -44.80 12.49
C THR A 197 -23.59 -46.11 11.68
N LEU A 198 -23.64 -45.99 10.35
CA LEU A 198 -23.58 -47.08 9.38
C LEU A 198 -22.66 -46.68 8.23
N ASP A 199 -21.62 -47.48 8.00
CA ASP A 199 -20.73 -47.32 6.86
C ASP A 199 -21.21 -48.24 5.71
N LEU A 200 -21.42 -47.64 4.54
CA LEU A 200 -21.74 -48.38 3.31
C LEU A 200 -20.46 -48.75 2.58
N GLU A 201 -20.46 -49.89 1.91
CA GLU A 201 -19.37 -50.29 1.03
C GLU A 201 -19.11 -49.24 -0.07
N PRO A 202 -17.85 -49.05 -0.51
CA PRO A 202 -17.51 -48.17 -1.61
C PRO A 202 -18.35 -48.47 -2.85
N CYS A 203 -18.94 -47.43 -3.41
CA CYS A 203 -19.85 -47.54 -4.55
C CYS A 203 -19.49 -46.56 -5.67
N THR A 204 -20.01 -46.84 -6.87
CA THR A 204 -19.82 -45.97 -8.04
C THR A 204 -20.45 -44.60 -7.79
N GLY A 205 -19.98 -43.57 -8.53
CA GLY A 205 -20.53 -42.21 -8.42
C GLY A 205 -22.04 -42.15 -8.75
N PHE A 206 -22.52 -43.03 -9.65
CA PHE A 206 -23.93 -43.15 -9.98
C PHE A 206 -24.75 -43.73 -8.82
N GLN A 207 -24.29 -44.83 -8.22
CA GLN A 207 -24.91 -45.42 -7.03
C GLN A 207 -24.94 -44.46 -5.85
N ARG A 208 -23.87 -43.69 -5.64
CA ARG A 208 -23.81 -42.65 -4.61
C ARG A 208 -24.90 -41.61 -4.82
N LYS A 209 -25.06 -41.10 -6.05
CA LYS A 209 -26.12 -40.15 -6.39
C LYS A 209 -27.51 -40.72 -6.09
N LEU A 210 -27.75 -41.99 -6.45
CA LEU A 210 -29.01 -42.68 -6.16
C LEU A 210 -29.25 -42.83 -4.65
N ILE A 211 -28.23 -43.14 -3.86
CA ILE A 211 -28.31 -43.22 -2.39
C ILE A 211 -28.71 -41.86 -1.81
N TYR A 212 -28.02 -40.77 -2.17
CA TYR A 212 -28.37 -39.43 -1.68
C TYR A 212 -29.80 -39.03 -2.08
N GLN A 213 -30.21 -39.28 -3.33
CA GLN A 213 -31.57 -38.96 -3.78
C GLN A 213 -32.64 -39.78 -3.04
N THR A 214 -32.42 -41.08 -2.87
CA THR A 214 -33.38 -41.98 -2.24
C THR A 214 -33.52 -41.66 -0.75
N LEU A 215 -32.40 -41.55 -0.03
CA LEU A 215 -32.41 -41.29 1.40
C LEU A 215 -32.93 -39.89 1.74
N ASN A 216 -32.57 -38.85 0.98
CA ASN A 216 -33.12 -37.51 1.20
C ASN A 216 -34.64 -37.45 0.95
N SER A 217 -35.15 -38.26 0.02
CA SER A 217 -36.60 -38.33 -0.25
C SER A 217 -37.35 -39.14 0.80
N LYS A 218 -36.78 -40.25 1.28
CA LYS A 218 -37.45 -41.21 2.19
C LYS A 218 -37.28 -40.83 3.67
N TYR A 219 -36.17 -40.20 4.01
CA TYR A 219 -35.79 -39.78 5.36
C TYR A 219 -35.37 -38.30 5.38
N PRO A 220 -36.32 -37.35 5.24
CA PRO A 220 -36.01 -35.92 5.23
C PRO A 220 -35.46 -35.39 6.57
N LYS A 221 -35.66 -36.14 7.66
CA LYS A 221 -35.21 -35.84 9.01
C LYS A 221 -34.70 -37.11 9.71
N GLY A 222 -33.83 -36.94 10.71
CA GLY A 222 -33.33 -38.04 11.55
C GLY A 222 -32.07 -38.75 11.06
N LEU A 223 -31.64 -38.50 9.81
CA LEU A 223 -30.44 -39.09 9.23
C LEU A 223 -29.56 -38.00 8.59
N HIS A 224 -28.25 -38.13 8.79
CA HIS A 224 -27.24 -37.37 8.07
C HIS A 224 -26.41 -38.32 7.20
N VAL A 225 -26.26 -37.98 5.92
CA VAL A 225 -25.53 -38.77 4.94
C VAL A 225 -24.34 -37.95 4.48
N GLU A 226 -23.13 -38.48 4.64
CA GLU A 226 -21.90 -37.85 4.17
C GLU A 226 -21.00 -38.86 3.45
N THR A 227 -20.12 -38.35 2.60
CA THR A 227 -19.14 -39.17 1.88
C THR A 227 -17.77 -38.94 2.50
N LEU A 228 -17.20 -39.99 3.06
CA LEU A 228 -15.88 -39.99 3.67
C LEU A 228 -14.86 -40.60 2.70
N GLU A 229 -13.61 -40.20 2.87
CA GLU A 229 -12.49 -40.64 2.05
C GLU A 229 -11.40 -41.20 2.96
N THR A 230 -11.05 -42.45 2.75
CA THR A 230 -9.84 -43.07 3.32
C THR A 230 -8.70 -42.99 2.31
N GLU A 231 -7.47 -43.31 2.72
CA GLU A 231 -6.29 -43.29 1.84
C GLU A 231 -6.44 -44.12 0.54
N LYS A 232 -7.42 -45.04 0.49
CA LYS A 232 -7.62 -45.97 -0.63
C LYS A 232 -8.99 -45.85 -1.29
N GLU A 233 -10.06 -45.55 -0.55
CA GLU A 233 -11.44 -45.61 -1.08
C GLU A 233 -12.39 -44.57 -0.49
N ARG A 234 -13.41 -44.20 -1.28
CA ARG A 234 -14.51 -43.31 -0.88
C ARG A 234 -15.75 -44.12 -0.53
N PHE A 235 -16.28 -43.92 0.67
CA PHE A 235 -17.45 -44.62 1.17
C PHE A 235 -18.48 -43.64 1.74
N ILE A 236 -19.71 -44.10 1.98
CA ILE A 236 -20.79 -43.27 2.53
C ILE A 236 -21.02 -43.67 3.98
N GLN A 237 -21.00 -42.69 4.88
CA GLN A 237 -21.40 -42.88 6.27
C GLN A 237 -22.79 -42.26 6.48
N ILE A 238 -23.67 -43.02 7.14
CA ILE A 238 -25.00 -42.61 7.53
C ILE A 238 -25.04 -42.55 9.05
N SER A 239 -25.33 -41.38 9.61
CA SER A 239 -25.44 -41.19 11.05
C SER A 239 -26.86 -40.84 11.46
N LYS A 240 -27.32 -41.37 12.58
CA LYS A 240 -28.54 -40.90 13.23
C LYS A 240 -28.27 -39.54 13.82
N VAL A 241 -29.06 -38.56 13.42
CA VAL A 241 -28.90 -37.19 13.87
C VAL A 241 -30.27 -36.68 14.28
N ASP A 242 -30.44 -36.44 15.58
CA ASP A 242 -31.62 -35.76 16.07
C ASP A 242 -31.67 -34.30 15.57
N GLU A 243 -32.82 -33.64 15.68
CA GLU A 243 -32.96 -32.26 15.17
C GLU A 243 -32.08 -31.26 15.94
N GLU A 244 -31.70 -31.55 17.18
CA GLU A 244 -30.83 -30.68 17.98
C GLU A 244 -29.37 -30.76 17.52
N GLU A 245 -28.84 -31.97 17.35
CA GLU A 245 -27.53 -32.30 16.80
C GLU A 245 -27.40 -31.84 15.36
N ARG A 246 -28.47 -31.94 14.55
CA ARG A 246 -28.52 -31.37 13.20
C ARG A 246 -28.31 -29.87 13.23
N ARG A 247 -29.07 -29.17 14.08
CA ARG A 247 -28.98 -27.73 14.25
C ARG A 247 -27.59 -27.31 14.77
N ARG A 248 -27.02 -28.08 15.70
CA ARG A 248 -25.66 -27.88 16.23
C ARG A 248 -24.61 -28.01 15.13
N ARG A 249 -24.68 -29.04 14.28
CA ARG A 249 -23.76 -29.25 13.15
C ARG A 249 -23.87 -28.15 12.10
N GLU A 250 -25.09 -27.73 11.76
CA GLU A 250 -25.33 -26.62 10.82
C GLU A 250 -24.78 -25.30 11.37
N GLN A 251 -24.96 -25.02 12.67
CA GLN A 251 -24.35 -23.87 13.33
C GLN A 251 -22.82 -23.94 13.33
N GLN A 252 -22.24 -25.10 13.63
CA GLN A 252 -20.78 -25.29 13.57
C GLN A 252 -20.22 -25.10 12.16
N LYS A 253 -20.94 -25.59 11.13
CA LYS A 253 -20.55 -25.38 9.74
C LYS A 253 -20.60 -23.90 9.38
N GLN A 254 -21.68 -23.20 9.73
CA GLN A 254 -21.80 -21.75 9.51
C GLN A 254 -20.71 -20.97 10.22
N GLN A 255 -20.38 -21.35 11.46
CA GLN A 255 -19.31 -20.72 12.21
C GLN A 255 -17.94 -20.93 11.53
N ARG A 256 -17.65 -22.15 11.06
CA ARG A 256 -16.42 -22.43 10.30
C ARG A 256 -16.34 -21.61 9.01
N GLU A 257 -17.41 -21.57 8.24
CA GLU A 257 -17.47 -20.78 6.99
C GLU A 257 -17.28 -19.27 7.28
N GLN A 258 -17.88 -18.75 8.33
CA GLN A 258 -17.70 -17.36 8.75
C GLN A 258 -16.26 -17.09 9.22
N GLU A 259 -15.62 -18.04 9.89
CA GLU A 259 -14.22 -17.95 10.28
C GLU A 259 -13.28 -17.97 9.06
N GLU A 260 -13.49 -18.87 8.11
CA GLU A 260 -12.72 -18.92 6.85
C GLU A 260 -12.82 -17.60 6.08
N LEU A 261 -14.01 -17.02 6.04
CA LEU A 261 -14.24 -15.72 5.42
C LEU A 261 -13.51 -14.59 6.16
N ASN A 262 -13.56 -14.59 7.50
CA ASN A 262 -12.82 -13.62 8.30
C ASN A 262 -11.30 -13.77 8.15
N ASP A 263 -10.82 -14.99 7.95
CA ASP A 263 -9.41 -15.29 7.66
C ASP A 263 -9.03 -14.84 6.25
N ALA A 264 -9.95 -14.89 5.28
CA ALA A 264 -9.75 -14.36 3.93
C ALA A 264 -9.62 -12.83 3.90
N VAL A 265 -10.49 -12.12 4.63
CA VAL A 265 -10.41 -10.65 4.78
C VAL A 265 -9.08 -10.25 5.42
N GLY A 266 -8.58 -11.07 6.34
CA GLY A 266 -7.23 -11.00 6.86
C GLY A 266 -6.81 -9.60 7.32
N PHE A 267 -5.72 -9.08 6.74
CA PHE A 267 -5.09 -7.84 7.18
C PHE A 267 -6.00 -6.60 7.07
N SER A 268 -6.96 -6.57 6.14
CA SER A 268 -7.92 -5.46 6.01
C SER A 268 -8.70 -5.20 7.31
N ARG A 269 -8.81 -6.19 8.21
CA ARG A 269 -9.40 -6.01 9.54
C ARG A 269 -8.60 -5.05 10.43
N VAL A 270 -7.28 -5.02 10.31
CA VAL A 270 -6.40 -4.10 11.05
C VAL A 270 -6.61 -2.67 10.54
N ILE A 271 -6.63 -2.47 9.22
CA ILE A 271 -6.89 -1.17 8.61
C ILE A 271 -8.25 -0.62 9.04
N ARG A 272 -9.29 -1.47 9.07
CA ARG A 272 -10.61 -1.08 9.59
C ARG A 272 -10.59 -0.73 11.07
N ALA A 273 -9.80 -1.41 11.89
CA ALA A 273 -9.66 -1.07 13.30
C ALA A 273 -9.00 0.30 13.47
N ILE A 274 -7.93 0.59 12.71
CA ILE A 274 -7.26 1.90 12.69
C ILE A 274 -8.24 2.99 12.23
N SER A 275 -8.93 2.78 11.11
CA SER A 275 -9.90 3.74 10.56
C SER A 275 -11.04 4.04 11.54
N LYS A 276 -11.68 3.00 12.10
CA LYS A 276 -12.77 3.15 13.08
C LYS A 276 -12.33 3.82 14.38
N SER A 277 -11.05 3.74 14.74
CA SER A 277 -10.54 4.38 15.96
C SER A 277 -10.61 5.91 15.88
N GLY A 278 -10.56 6.48 14.68
CA GLY A 278 -10.51 7.93 14.45
C GLY A 278 -9.29 8.62 15.09
N LYS A 279 -8.26 7.86 15.48
CA LYS A 279 -7.06 8.40 16.13
C LYS A 279 -6.15 9.09 15.13
N LEU A 280 -5.23 9.88 15.66
CA LEU A 280 -4.16 10.44 14.85
C LEU A 280 -3.28 9.31 14.32
N VAL A 281 -3.09 9.26 13.01
CA VAL A 281 -2.15 8.37 12.31
C VAL A 281 -0.96 9.21 11.86
N VAL A 282 0.22 8.84 12.33
CA VAL A 282 1.48 9.53 12.09
C VAL A 282 2.33 8.70 11.14
N GLY A 283 2.93 9.34 10.14
CA GLY A 283 3.90 8.70 9.25
C GLY A 283 5.06 9.63 8.94
N HIS A 284 6.02 9.14 8.17
CA HIS A 284 7.17 9.94 7.72
C HIS A 284 7.26 9.86 6.19
N ASN A 285 7.03 10.98 5.48
CA ASN A 285 6.95 10.98 4.02
C ASN A 285 5.88 10.01 3.48
N MET A 286 4.70 10.01 4.12
CA MET A 286 3.78 8.88 4.12
C MET A 286 2.80 8.83 2.94
N LEU A 287 3.05 9.60 1.88
CA LEU A 287 2.12 9.70 0.74
C LEU A 287 1.94 8.33 0.05
N LEU A 288 3.04 7.62 -0.20
CA LEU A 288 2.99 6.29 -0.80
C LEU A 288 2.34 5.27 0.14
N ASP A 289 2.62 5.32 1.44
CA ASP A 289 1.99 4.46 2.44
C ASP A 289 0.47 4.60 2.41
N VAL A 290 -0.04 5.82 2.43
CA VAL A 290 -1.48 6.11 2.36
C VAL A 290 -2.07 5.60 1.03
N MET A 291 -1.42 5.89 -0.10
CA MET A 291 -1.86 5.44 -1.42
C MET A 291 -1.93 3.91 -1.50
N HIS A 292 -0.86 3.19 -1.13
CA HIS A 292 -0.82 1.74 -1.16
C HIS A 292 -1.83 1.10 -0.20
N THR A 293 -2.02 1.68 0.99
CA THR A 293 -2.97 1.19 1.98
C THR A 293 -4.40 1.25 1.46
N ILE A 294 -4.79 2.37 0.85
CA ILE A 294 -6.11 2.51 0.25
C ILE A 294 -6.24 1.56 -0.94
N HIS A 295 -5.23 1.53 -1.82
CA HIS A 295 -5.24 0.71 -3.03
C HIS A 295 -5.45 -0.78 -2.76
N GLN A 296 -4.77 -1.33 -1.74
CA GLN A 296 -4.79 -2.76 -1.44
C GLN A 296 -5.94 -3.18 -0.53
N PHE A 297 -6.31 -2.36 0.46
CA PHE A 297 -7.22 -2.80 1.53
C PHE A 297 -8.61 -2.18 1.44
N CYS A 298 -8.77 -1.10 0.68
CA CYS A 298 -10.06 -0.44 0.48
C CYS A 298 -10.59 -0.73 -0.94
N GLY A 299 -9.77 -0.44 -1.96
CA GLY A 299 -10.09 -0.65 -3.37
C GLY A 299 -9.17 0.16 -4.29
N PRO A 300 -9.31 0.02 -5.62
CA PRO A 300 -8.52 0.78 -6.59
C PRO A 300 -8.54 2.29 -6.32
N LEU A 301 -7.41 2.98 -6.53
CA LEU A 301 -7.35 4.42 -6.30
C LEU A 301 -8.22 5.18 -7.33
N PRO A 302 -8.98 6.20 -6.89
CA PRO A 302 -9.79 7.03 -7.79
C PRO A 302 -8.99 7.67 -8.92
N GLU A 303 -9.63 8.07 -10.01
CA GLU A 303 -8.91 8.69 -11.13
C GLU A 303 -8.49 10.12 -10.81
N GLU A 304 -9.36 10.87 -10.14
CA GLU A 304 -9.18 12.27 -9.79
C GLU A 304 -8.63 12.39 -8.35
N LEU A 305 -7.75 13.37 -8.12
CA LEU A 305 -7.14 13.58 -6.80
C LEU A 305 -8.15 13.92 -5.71
N ASP A 306 -9.19 14.70 -6.02
CA ASP A 306 -10.15 15.13 -5.00
C ASP A 306 -10.97 13.94 -4.45
N ASP A 307 -11.35 12.99 -5.31
CA ASP A 307 -11.98 11.73 -4.88
C ASP A 307 -11.02 10.91 -3.99
N PHE A 308 -9.73 10.88 -4.34
CA PHE A 308 -8.71 10.25 -3.51
C PHE A 308 -8.61 10.90 -2.13
N LYS A 309 -8.65 12.24 -2.06
CA LYS A 309 -8.64 12.96 -0.77
C LYS A 309 -9.84 12.57 0.08
N GLU A 310 -11.04 12.51 -0.49
CA GLU A 310 -12.26 12.09 0.22
C GLU A 310 -12.13 10.66 0.77
N VAL A 311 -11.69 9.72 -0.07
CA VAL A 311 -11.47 8.32 0.35
C VAL A 311 -10.42 8.26 1.45
N ALA A 312 -9.28 8.93 1.28
CA ALA A 312 -8.20 8.95 2.26
C ALA A 312 -8.65 9.53 3.60
N MET A 313 -9.45 10.60 3.59
CA MET A 313 -10.00 11.20 4.80
C MET A 313 -11.07 10.33 5.48
N SER A 314 -11.76 9.47 4.72
CA SER A 314 -12.67 8.48 5.30
C SER A 314 -11.93 7.33 6.01
N VAL A 315 -10.78 6.93 5.47
CA VAL A 315 -9.94 5.87 6.04
C VAL A 315 -9.13 6.40 7.21
N PHE A 316 -8.47 7.55 7.03
CA PHE A 316 -7.61 8.21 8.01
C PHE A 316 -8.09 9.64 8.27
N PRO A 317 -9.01 9.85 9.22
CA PRO A 317 -9.60 11.18 9.46
C PRO A 317 -8.61 12.20 10.05
N ARG A 318 -7.48 11.73 10.59
CA ARG A 318 -6.40 12.57 11.11
C ARG A 318 -5.05 11.97 10.76
N LEU A 319 -4.35 12.59 9.81
CA LEU A 319 -2.99 12.27 9.39
C LEU A 319 -2.01 13.34 9.88
N LEU A 320 -0.77 12.94 10.15
CA LEU A 320 0.34 13.88 10.37
C LEU A 320 1.64 13.29 9.80
N ASP A 321 2.26 14.04 8.89
CA ASP A 321 3.55 13.67 8.30
C ASP A 321 4.69 14.36 9.05
N THR A 322 5.54 13.56 9.71
CA THR A 322 6.67 14.08 10.49
C THR A 322 7.74 14.73 9.63
N LYS A 323 7.90 14.33 8.37
CA LYS A 323 8.84 14.97 7.44
C LYS A 323 8.38 16.38 7.11
N LEU A 324 7.08 16.56 6.90
CA LEU A 324 6.50 17.89 6.70
C LEU A 324 6.61 18.74 7.97
N MET A 325 6.27 18.16 9.13
CA MET A 325 6.38 18.86 10.42
C MET A 325 7.80 19.38 10.66
N ALA A 326 8.81 18.53 10.48
CA ALA A 326 10.22 18.89 10.61
C ALA A 326 10.69 19.94 9.58
N SER A 327 10.07 19.98 8.40
CA SER A 327 10.41 20.92 7.32
C SER A 327 9.68 22.26 7.42
N THR A 328 8.85 22.46 8.46
CA THR A 328 8.03 23.65 8.67
C THR A 328 8.49 24.42 9.89
N GLN A 329 8.20 25.72 9.97
CA GLN A 329 8.49 26.50 11.17
C GLN A 329 7.73 25.96 12.41
N PRO A 330 8.33 25.96 13.61
CA PRO A 330 9.67 26.50 13.95
C PRO A 330 10.84 25.52 13.70
N PHE A 331 10.57 24.30 13.24
CA PHE A 331 11.58 23.25 13.12
C PHE A 331 12.57 23.46 11.98
N LYS A 332 12.12 24.08 10.88
CA LYS A 332 12.95 24.35 9.70
C LYS A 332 14.25 25.11 10.00
N GLU A 333 14.27 25.93 11.05
CA GLU A 333 15.46 26.69 11.46
C GLU A 333 16.45 25.87 12.30
N ILE A 334 15.98 24.76 12.89
CA ILE A 334 16.73 23.97 13.88
C ILE A 334 17.16 22.63 13.27
N ILE A 335 16.30 22.04 12.44
CA ILE A 335 16.49 20.72 11.83
C ILE A 335 17.06 20.90 10.43
N SER A 336 18.26 20.38 10.23
CA SER A 336 19.00 20.50 8.96
C SER A 336 18.70 19.39 7.96
N ASN A 337 18.47 18.18 8.47
CA ASN A 337 18.16 17.00 7.67
C ASN A 337 16.88 16.32 8.18
N THR A 338 15.97 16.02 7.26
CA THR A 338 14.66 15.44 7.56
C THR A 338 14.52 14.01 7.07
N SER A 339 15.61 13.28 6.79
CA SER A 339 15.57 11.82 6.69
C SER A 339 15.24 11.23 8.06
N LEU A 340 14.49 10.12 8.13
CA LEU A 340 13.99 9.60 9.40
C LEU A 340 15.12 9.33 10.42
N ALA A 341 16.20 8.66 9.99
CA ALA A 341 17.34 8.35 10.83
C ALA A 341 18.02 9.62 11.40
N GLU A 342 18.34 10.59 10.54
CA GLU A 342 19.02 11.81 10.97
C GLU A 342 18.08 12.76 11.74
N LEU A 343 16.79 12.74 11.43
CA LEU A 343 15.75 13.46 12.18
C LEU A 343 15.69 12.92 13.61
N HIS A 344 15.59 11.60 13.76
CA HIS A 344 15.57 10.95 15.08
C HIS A 344 16.82 11.29 15.90
N LYS A 345 18.00 11.29 15.26
CA LYS A 345 19.26 11.66 15.91
C LYS A 345 19.25 13.12 16.39
N GLN A 346 18.91 14.09 15.52
CA GLN A 346 18.84 15.51 15.88
C GLN A 346 17.81 15.78 16.99
N LEU A 347 16.69 15.06 17.01
CA LEU A 347 15.63 15.22 18.02
C LEU A 347 15.99 14.64 19.40
N ARG A 348 17.17 14.02 19.56
CA ARG A 348 17.75 13.62 20.86
C ARG A 348 18.63 14.71 21.47
N GLU A 349 19.01 15.72 20.68
CA GLU A 349 19.89 16.81 21.09
C GLU A 349 19.09 18.06 21.49
N ASN A 350 19.74 18.99 22.20
CA ASN A 350 19.11 20.26 22.55
C ASN A 350 18.75 21.06 21.28
N PRO A 351 17.58 21.72 21.22
CA PRO A 351 16.64 22.01 22.31
C PRO A 351 15.56 20.95 22.54
N PHE A 352 15.62 19.81 21.85
CA PHE A 352 14.66 18.72 21.97
C PHE A 352 14.97 17.82 23.18
N ARG A 353 14.02 16.93 23.51
CA ARG A 353 14.19 15.91 24.54
C ARG A 353 13.62 14.59 24.06
N SER A 354 14.41 13.53 24.17
CA SER A 354 13.96 12.18 23.89
C SER A 354 12.80 11.80 24.81
N PRO A 355 11.67 11.30 24.27
CA PRO A 355 10.59 10.79 25.10
C PRO A 355 11.02 9.50 25.80
N THR A 356 10.53 9.31 27.02
CA THR A 356 10.66 8.03 27.72
C THR A 356 9.59 7.07 27.21
N THR A 357 9.99 5.84 26.90
CA THR A 357 9.08 4.79 26.42
C THR A 357 9.26 3.51 27.20
N GLU A 358 8.16 2.84 27.46
CA GLU A 358 8.11 1.51 28.06
C GLU A 358 7.32 0.56 27.16
N CYS A 359 7.79 -0.69 27.08
CA CYS A 359 7.07 -1.75 26.38
C CYS A 359 6.49 -2.70 27.44
N PRO A 360 5.18 -3.02 27.38
CA PRO A 360 4.59 -4.01 28.27
C PRO A 360 5.29 -5.38 28.15
N GLU A 361 5.36 -6.11 29.28
CA GLU A 361 5.91 -7.46 29.32
C GLU A 361 5.22 -8.38 28.29
N GLY A 362 6.02 -9.12 27.49
CA GLY A 362 5.53 -10.08 26.50
C GLY A 362 5.57 -9.60 25.04
N LEU A 363 5.68 -8.29 24.79
CA LEU A 363 5.93 -7.74 23.46
C LEU A 363 7.42 -7.49 23.25
N ARG A 364 7.94 -7.75 22.04
CA ARG A 364 9.30 -7.33 21.67
C ARG A 364 9.36 -5.79 21.70
N SER A 365 10.08 -5.24 22.67
CA SER A 365 10.49 -3.84 22.67
C SER A 365 11.54 -3.61 21.61
N TYR A 366 11.40 -2.57 20.80
CA TYR A 366 12.55 -2.04 20.08
C TYR A 366 13.44 -1.32 21.09
N ASP A 367 14.69 -1.74 21.17
CA ASP A 367 15.70 -0.96 21.88
C ASP A 367 16.33 -0.01 20.87
N THR A 368 16.36 1.28 21.21
CA THR A 368 17.00 2.28 20.37
C THR A 368 18.54 2.24 20.42
N SER A 369 19.12 1.31 21.17
CA SER A 369 20.55 1.01 21.18
C SER A 369 21.01 0.24 19.94
N THR A 370 20.13 -0.51 19.30
CA THR A 370 20.39 -1.23 18.05
C THR A 370 19.51 -0.66 16.93
N GLU A 371 20.12 0.01 15.96
CA GLU A 371 19.38 0.52 14.80
C GLU A 371 18.90 -0.65 13.93
N GLN A 372 17.58 -0.79 13.81
CA GLN A 372 16.89 -1.74 12.92
C GLN A 372 16.09 -0.97 11.86
N LEU A 373 16.71 0.08 11.31
CA LEU A 373 16.10 0.89 10.24
C LEU A 373 15.75 -0.02 9.05
N HIS A 374 14.70 0.33 8.31
CA HIS A 374 14.21 -0.44 7.15
C HIS A 374 13.55 -1.78 7.53
N GLU A 375 12.96 -1.79 8.72
CA GLU A 375 11.90 -2.70 9.14
C GLU A 375 10.69 -1.85 9.52
N ALA A 376 9.55 -2.05 8.85
CA ALA A 376 8.41 -1.13 8.94
C ALA A 376 7.96 -0.83 10.40
N GLY A 377 7.95 -1.82 11.28
CA GLY A 377 7.56 -1.67 12.68
C GLY A 377 8.54 -0.82 13.48
N TYR A 378 9.84 -0.93 13.20
CA TYR A 378 10.87 -0.09 13.80
C TYR A 378 10.77 1.35 13.27
N ASP A 379 10.62 1.52 11.96
CA ASP A 379 10.52 2.84 11.34
C ASP A 379 9.23 3.57 11.78
N ALA A 380 8.12 2.84 11.96
CA ALA A 380 6.92 3.35 12.61
C ALA A 380 7.19 3.78 14.06
N PHE A 381 7.90 2.96 14.85
CA PHE A 381 8.26 3.31 16.23
C PHE A 381 9.11 4.59 16.29
N ILE A 382 10.18 4.68 15.49
CA ILE A 382 11.04 5.87 15.42
C ILE A 382 10.26 7.10 14.95
N THR A 383 9.38 6.96 13.96
CA THR A 383 8.47 8.01 13.50
C THR A 383 7.61 8.56 14.63
N GLY A 384 7.08 7.68 15.48
CA GLY A 384 6.32 8.08 16.67
C GLY A 384 7.16 8.85 17.70
N LEU A 385 8.41 8.44 17.93
CA LEU A 385 9.34 9.19 18.81
C LEU A 385 9.63 10.59 18.25
N CYS A 386 9.91 10.69 16.95
CA CYS A 386 10.15 11.97 16.28
C CYS A 386 8.96 12.92 16.45
N PHE A 387 7.74 12.40 16.24
CA PHE A 387 6.51 13.18 16.47
C PHE A 387 6.39 13.66 17.92
N ILE A 388 6.60 12.78 18.91
CA ILE A 388 6.50 13.16 20.33
C ILE A 388 7.53 14.25 20.68
N SER A 389 8.80 14.09 20.27
CA SER A 389 9.85 15.08 20.52
C SER A 389 9.49 16.45 19.96
N MET A 390 9.02 16.50 18.70
CA MET A 390 8.60 17.74 18.06
C MET A 390 7.36 18.34 18.71
N ALA A 391 6.34 17.52 19.03
CA ALA A 391 5.13 17.98 19.70
C ALA A 391 5.43 18.59 21.08
N ASN A 392 6.28 17.93 21.87
CA ASN A 392 6.68 18.43 23.19
C ASN A 392 7.51 19.71 23.09
N TYR A 393 8.34 19.85 22.06
CA TYR A 393 9.06 21.10 21.80
C TYR A 393 8.10 22.26 21.55
N LEU A 394 6.99 22.07 20.83
CA LEU A 394 5.95 23.11 20.68
C LEU A 394 5.34 23.54 22.03
N GLY A 395 5.29 22.61 22.99
CA GLY A 395 4.83 22.91 24.34
C GLY A 395 5.73 23.88 25.11
N SER A 396 6.99 24.04 24.71
CA SER A 396 7.92 25.01 25.31
C SER A 396 7.54 26.47 25.03
N PHE A 397 6.80 26.73 23.93
CA PHE A 397 6.32 28.07 23.58
C PHE A 397 5.06 28.49 24.34
N LEU A 398 4.42 27.57 25.07
CA LEU A 398 3.26 27.89 25.90
C LEU A 398 3.66 28.66 27.16
N SER A 399 2.73 29.44 27.69
CA SER A 399 2.88 30.14 28.98
C SER A 399 1.75 29.71 29.94
N PRO A 400 2.02 28.87 30.95
CA PRO A 400 3.31 28.24 31.28
C PRO A 400 3.71 27.14 30.28
N PRO A 401 5.03 26.84 30.13
CA PRO A 401 5.50 25.76 29.27
C PRO A 401 4.94 24.39 29.69
N LYS A 402 4.63 23.54 28.72
CA LYS A 402 4.18 22.16 28.94
C LYS A 402 5.20 21.18 28.40
N SER A 403 5.62 20.23 29.24
CA SER A 403 6.55 19.15 28.86
C SER A 403 5.92 18.07 27.99
N HIS A 404 4.62 17.85 28.14
CA HIS A 404 3.84 16.89 27.35
C HIS A 404 2.76 17.60 26.56
N ILE A 405 2.72 17.36 25.26
CA ILE A 405 1.67 17.80 24.36
C ILE A 405 0.87 16.59 23.87
N SER A 406 -0.42 16.58 24.20
CA SER A 406 -1.36 15.55 23.75
C SER A 406 -1.46 15.55 22.21
N ALA A 407 -1.61 14.36 21.62
CA ALA A 407 -1.85 14.19 20.19
C ALA A 407 -3.13 14.86 19.68
N ARG A 408 -4.02 15.33 20.57
CA ARG A 408 -5.23 16.11 20.27
C ARG A 408 -5.07 17.62 20.50
N SER A 409 -3.86 18.08 20.79
CA SER A 409 -3.58 19.48 21.07
C SER A 409 -3.83 20.36 19.84
N LYS A 410 -4.40 21.54 20.06
CA LYS A 410 -4.60 22.54 19.00
C LYS A 410 -3.28 23.05 18.38
N LEU A 411 -2.17 22.91 19.11
CA LEU A 411 -0.84 23.22 18.58
C LEU A 411 -0.46 22.39 17.35
N LEU A 412 -1.10 21.22 17.17
CA LEU A 412 -0.84 20.30 16.08
C LEU A 412 -1.80 20.49 14.89
N GLU A 413 -2.87 21.28 15.04
CA GLU A 413 -3.86 21.53 13.96
C GLU A 413 -3.24 21.99 12.63
N PRO A 414 -2.22 22.87 12.61
CA PRO A 414 -1.57 23.27 11.37
C PRO A 414 -0.90 22.11 10.61
N PHE A 415 -0.53 21.02 11.28
CA PHE A 415 0.13 19.86 10.66
C PHE A 415 -0.83 18.74 10.26
N TYR A 416 -2.09 18.77 10.75
CA TYR A 416 -3.04 17.74 10.42
C TYR A 416 -3.40 17.75 8.93
N ASN A 417 -3.56 16.54 8.39
CA ASN A 417 -4.10 16.25 7.07
C ASN A 417 -3.32 16.93 5.94
N LYS A 418 -2.00 17.07 6.13
CA LYS A 418 -1.06 17.56 5.13
C LYS A 418 0.04 16.53 4.95
N LEU A 419 0.15 15.99 3.75
CA LEU A 419 1.15 14.98 3.40
C LEU A 419 2.34 15.64 2.69
N PHE A 420 3.56 15.22 3.00
CA PHE A 420 4.75 15.83 2.41
C PHE A 420 4.80 15.57 0.90
N LEU A 421 5.09 16.61 0.11
CA LEU A 421 5.32 16.48 -1.33
C LEU A 421 6.81 16.52 -1.66
N MET A 422 7.37 15.35 -1.98
CA MET A 422 8.79 15.24 -2.30
C MET A 422 9.14 16.04 -3.57
N ARG A 423 10.21 16.85 -3.47
CA ARG A 423 10.88 17.57 -4.58
C ARG A 423 10.04 18.62 -5.33
N VAL A 424 8.79 18.87 -4.94
CA VAL A 424 8.05 20.03 -5.48
C VAL A 424 8.66 21.30 -4.91
N ILE A 425 8.89 22.29 -5.77
CA ILE A 425 9.68 23.49 -5.43
C ILE A 425 8.88 24.42 -4.52
N ASP A 426 7.59 24.59 -4.84
CA ASP A 426 6.74 25.67 -4.34
C ASP A 426 5.48 25.19 -3.62
N ILE A 427 5.18 23.88 -3.66
CA ILE A 427 4.07 23.26 -2.95
C ILE A 427 4.64 22.28 -1.91
N PRO A 428 4.72 22.67 -0.63
CA PRO A 428 5.37 21.85 0.39
C PRO A 428 4.57 20.59 0.79
N TYR A 429 3.26 20.60 0.57
CA TYR A 429 2.37 19.54 1.01
C TYR A 429 1.14 19.36 0.12
N LEU A 430 0.58 18.16 0.15
CA LEU A 430 -0.75 17.84 -0.34
C LEU A 430 -1.75 18.06 0.80
N ASN A 431 -2.72 18.96 0.61
CA ASN A 431 -3.76 19.23 1.59
C ASN A 431 -4.92 18.26 1.41
N MET A 432 -5.09 17.34 2.37
CA MET A 432 -6.14 16.31 2.31
C MET A 432 -7.51 16.84 2.75
N SER A 433 -7.53 17.95 3.49
CA SER A 433 -8.75 18.52 4.07
C SER A 433 -9.31 19.73 3.31
N GLY A 434 -8.68 20.11 2.20
CA GLY A 434 -9.06 21.30 1.45
C GLY A 434 -8.26 21.49 0.18
N PRO A 435 -8.38 22.66 -0.47
CA PRO A 435 -7.64 22.94 -1.68
C PRO A 435 -6.13 23.01 -1.41
N ASP A 436 -5.37 22.63 -2.43
CA ASP A 436 -3.92 22.77 -2.42
C ASP A 436 -3.49 24.21 -2.68
N LEU A 437 -2.27 24.53 -2.23
CA LEU A 437 -1.66 25.83 -2.51
C LEU A 437 -1.47 26.02 -4.03
N GLN A 438 -1.77 27.22 -4.51
CA GLN A 438 -1.60 27.63 -5.90
C GLN A 438 -0.42 28.60 -5.99
N PRO A 439 0.81 28.12 -6.27
CA PRO A 439 1.99 28.96 -6.29
C PRO A 439 1.98 29.91 -7.49
N LYS A 440 2.54 31.11 -7.30
CA LYS A 440 2.69 32.09 -8.39
C LYS A 440 3.87 31.72 -9.28
N ARG A 441 3.61 30.93 -10.30
CA ARG A 441 4.58 30.51 -11.33
C ARG A 441 4.73 31.50 -12.46
N ASP A 442 4.60 32.80 -12.16
CA ASP A 442 4.68 33.88 -13.16
C ASP A 442 6.06 33.96 -13.83
N HIS A 443 7.10 33.44 -13.16
CA HIS A 443 8.49 33.35 -13.64
C HIS A 443 8.78 32.07 -14.44
N VAL A 444 7.79 31.20 -14.66
CA VAL A 444 7.93 29.92 -15.34
C VAL A 444 7.40 30.02 -16.78
N LEU A 445 8.20 29.54 -17.71
CA LEU A 445 7.91 29.50 -19.14
C LEU A 445 7.76 28.06 -19.62
N TYR A 446 6.76 27.78 -20.44
CA TYR A 446 6.65 26.54 -21.21
C TYR A 446 7.31 26.74 -22.57
N VAL A 447 8.28 25.90 -22.90
CA VAL A 447 9.05 26.00 -24.15
C VAL A 447 8.88 24.71 -24.93
N THR A 448 8.51 24.82 -26.21
CA THR A 448 8.49 23.71 -27.16
C THR A 448 9.57 23.90 -28.22
N PHE A 449 10.27 22.85 -28.57
CA PHE A 449 11.45 22.88 -29.44
C PHE A 449 11.62 21.53 -30.19
N PRO A 450 12.52 21.45 -31.20
CA PRO A 450 12.81 20.23 -31.92
C PRO A 450 13.46 19.17 -31.02
N LYS A 451 13.15 17.89 -31.27
CA LYS A 451 13.58 16.75 -30.45
C LYS A 451 15.10 16.58 -30.32
N GLU A 452 15.87 17.23 -31.19
CA GLU A 452 17.34 17.17 -31.19
C GLU A 452 17.96 18.06 -30.10
N TRP A 453 17.18 18.96 -29.50
CA TRP A 453 17.65 19.90 -28.50
C TRP A 453 18.03 19.22 -27.19
N LYS A 454 19.10 19.72 -26.60
CA LYS A 454 19.66 19.29 -25.31
C LYS A 454 19.58 20.43 -24.31
N THR A 455 19.85 20.13 -23.05
CA THR A 455 19.81 21.13 -21.97
C THR A 455 20.75 22.31 -22.26
N SER A 456 21.89 22.07 -22.92
CA SER A 456 22.82 23.12 -23.34
C SER A 456 22.18 24.15 -24.27
N ASP A 457 21.29 23.72 -25.16
CA ASP A 457 20.62 24.61 -26.12
C ASP A 457 19.64 25.53 -25.39
N LEU A 458 18.95 25.02 -24.37
CA LEU A 458 18.09 25.83 -23.51
C LEU A 458 18.91 26.82 -22.66
N TYR A 459 20.03 26.40 -22.08
CA TYR A 459 20.92 27.33 -21.37
C TYR A 459 21.48 28.42 -22.30
N GLN A 460 21.83 28.07 -23.53
CA GLN A 460 22.29 29.04 -24.51
C GLN A 460 21.17 30.00 -24.92
N LEU A 461 19.96 29.48 -25.18
CA LEU A 461 18.79 30.28 -25.56
C LEU A 461 18.45 31.33 -24.50
N PHE A 462 18.48 30.96 -23.22
CA PHE A 462 18.12 31.87 -22.13
C PHE A 462 19.34 32.52 -21.44
N SER A 463 20.53 32.41 -22.01
CA SER A 463 21.78 32.95 -21.42
C SER A 463 21.70 34.45 -21.07
N ALA A 464 20.91 35.22 -21.83
CA ALA A 464 20.68 36.65 -21.60
C ALA A 464 19.92 36.95 -20.29
N PHE A 465 19.25 35.96 -19.69
CA PHE A 465 18.43 36.10 -18.50
C PHE A 465 19.14 35.60 -17.22
N GLY A 466 20.40 35.20 -17.34
CA GLY A 466 21.20 34.69 -16.23
C GLY A 466 20.98 33.19 -15.99
N ASN A 467 21.10 32.77 -14.74
CA ASN A 467 20.92 31.36 -14.40
C ASN A 467 19.43 30.98 -14.53
N ILE A 468 19.18 29.83 -15.14
CA ILE A 468 17.84 29.28 -15.32
C ILE A 468 17.75 27.91 -14.69
N GLN A 469 16.55 27.50 -14.32
CA GLN A 469 16.26 26.11 -13.98
C GLN A 469 15.43 25.49 -15.10
N VAL A 470 15.91 24.38 -15.65
CA VAL A 470 15.21 23.63 -16.70
C VAL A 470 14.57 22.40 -16.08
N SER A 471 13.27 22.23 -16.32
CA SER A 471 12.52 21.04 -15.94
C SER A 471 11.87 20.40 -17.18
N TRP A 472 12.45 19.30 -17.63
CA TRP A 472 11.98 18.58 -18.82
C TRP A 472 10.59 17.97 -18.62
N ILE A 473 9.75 18.06 -19.67
CA ILE A 473 8.42 17.44 -19.71
C ILE A 473 8.48 16.21 -20.61
N ASP A 474 8.99 16.37 -21.83
CA ASP A 474 9.22 15.32 -22.81
C ASP A 474 10.42 15.67 -23.71
N ASP A 475 10.65 14.94 -24.80
CA ASP A 475 11.75 15.17 -25.74
C ASP A 475 11.60 16.45 -26.58
N THR A 476 10.43 17.09 -26.57
CA THR A 476 10.12 18.29 -27.37
C THR A 476 9.70 19.49 -26.55
N SER A 477 9.62 19.36 -25.22
CA SER A 477 9.16 20.44 -24.36
C SER A 477 9.74 20.41 -22.94
N ALA A 478 9.91 21.60 -22.37
CA ALA A 478 10.40 21.79 -21.02
C ALA A 478 9.81 23.07 -20.39
N PHE A 479 9.73 23.07 -19.06
CA PHE A 479 9.58 24.29 -18.29
C PHE A 479 10.94 24.95 -18.03
N VAL A 480 10.99 26.27 -18.15
CA VAL A 480 12.17 27.09 -17.85
C VAL A 480 11.79 28.12 -16.79
N CYS A 481 12.40 28.06 -15.63
CA CYS A 481 12.24 29.05 -14.58
C CYS A 481 13.29 30.15 -14.74
N LEU A 482 12.83 31.39 -14.88
CA LEU A 482 13.71 32.56 -14.90
C LEU A 482 13.97 33.08 -13.49
N SER A 483 15.12 33.74 -13.32
CA SER A 483 15.52 34.32 -12.03
C SER A 483 14.64 35.52 -11.63
N GLN A 484 14.09 36.26 -12.60
CA GLN A 484 13.26 37.44 -12.35
C GLN A 484 12.00 37.43 -13.21
N THR A 485 10.85 37.70 -12.60
CA THR A 485 9.55 37.72 -13.29
C THR A 485 9.48 38.76 -14.41
N GLU A 486 10.17 39.90 -14.28
CA GLU A 486 10.18 40.96 -15.29
C GLU A 486 10.78 40.52 -16.63
N GLN A 487 11.66 39.51 -16.62
CA GLN A 487 12.32 38.98 -17.80
C GLN A 487 11.41 38.11 -18.68
N VAL A 488 10.31 37.60 -18.11
CA VAL A 488 9.34 36.71 -18.79
C VAL A 488 8.76 37.38 -20.03
N GLN A 489 8.36 38.64 -19.91
CA GLN A 489 7.79 39.38 -21.04
C GLN A 489 8.81 39.59 -22.16
N ILE A 490 10.08 39.78 -21.81
CA ILE A 490 11.18 39.95 -22.77
C ILE A 490 11.40 38.63 -23.52
N ALA A 491 11.49 37.50 -22.80
CA ALA A 491 11.61 36.18 -23.42
C ALA A 491 10.45 35.86 -24.37
N MET A 492 9.21 36.15 -23.95
CA MET A 492 8.00 35.98 -24.77
C MET A 492 8.01 36.85 -26.03
N ASN A 493 8.51 38.08 -25.95
CA ASN A 493 8.61 38.97 -27.11
C ASN A 493 9.69 38.48 -28.09
N THR A 494 10.82 38.01 -27.58
CA THR A 494 11.91 37.46 -28.39
C THR A 494 11.48 36.21 -29.16
N SER A 495 10.70 35.31 -28.55
CA SER A 495 10.25 34.09 -29.22
C SER A 495 9.29 34.33 -30.38
N ARG A 496 8.65 35.50 -30.49
CA ARG A 496 7.73 35.81 -31.61
C ARG A 496 8.42 35.81 -32.98
N TYR A 497 9.74 35.98 -32.99
CA TYR A 497 10.56 36.02 -34.19
C TYR A 497 11.28 34.70 -34.47
N ALA A 498 11.10 33.68 -33.62
CA ALA A 498 11.72 32.38 -33.77
C ALA A 498 10.76 31.40 -34.47
N GLU A 499 11.30 30.63 -35.43
CA GLU A 499 10.56 29.55 -36.11
C GLU A 499 10.83 28.18 -35.50
N SER A 500 11.99 28.00 -34.86
CA SER A 500 12.44 26.70 -34.36
C SER A 500 11.88 26.33 -32.99
N TYR A 501 11.47 27.30 -32.17
CA TYR A 501 10.92 27.06 -30.84
C TYR A 501 9.77 28.03 -30.55
N ARG A 502 8.94 27.67 -29.56
CA ARG A 502 7.84 28.52 -29.09
C ARG A 502 7.91 28.62 -27.58
N ILE A 503 7.74 29.84 -27.06
CA ILE A 503 7.63 30.12 -25.63
C ILE A 503 6.18 30.52 -25.33
N GLN A 504 5.65 29.99 -24.24
CA GLN A 504 4.36 30.36 -23.65
C GLN A 504 4.54 30.61 -22.15
N THR A 505 3.71 31.46 -21.58
CA THR A 505 3.66 31.59 -20.11
C THR A 505 3.06 30.34 -19.48
N TYR A 506 3.41 30.06 -18.23
CA TYR A 506 2.82 28.94 -17.49
C TYR A 506 1.28 29.04 -17.40
N ALA A 507 0.74 30.25 -17.25
CA ALA A 507 -0.71 30.49 -17.22
C ALA A 507 -1.39 30.14 -18.56
N GLU A 508 -0.80 30.52 -19.69
CA GLU A 508 -1.30 30.17 -21.02
C GLU A 508 -1.25 28.65 -21.26
N TYR A 509 -0.18 28.00 -20.81
CA TYR A 509 -0.04 26.54 -20.86
C TYR A 509 -1.19 25.85 -20.10
N LEU A 510 -1.46 26.25 -18.85
CA LEU A 510 -2.56 25.67 -18.06
C LEU A 510 -3.93 25.88 -18.73
N GLN A 511 -4.20 27.07 -19.27
CA GLN A 511 -5.45 27.35 -19.98
C GLN A 511 -5.61 26.50 -21.25
N SER A 512 -4.51 26.31 -22.00
CA SER A 512 -4.52 25.49 -23.21
C SER A 512 -4.83 24.02 -22.90
N ARG A 513 -4.34 23.50 -21.77
CA ARG A 513 -4.62 22.17 -21.27
C ARG A 513 -6.05 21.97 -20.79
N GLN A 514 -6.61 22.92 -20.07
CA GLN A 514 -8.01 22.82 -19.63
C GLN A 514 -8.98 22.83 -20.83
N LYS A 515 -8.64 23.52 -21.92
CA LYS A 515 -9.42 23.49 -23.16
C LYS A 515 -9.31 22.14 -23.88
N SER A 516 -8.14 21.50 -23.90
CA SER A 516 -7.98 20.19 -24.55
C SER A 516 -8.73 19.08 -23.80
N THR A 517 -8.74 19.09 -22.46
CA THR A 517 -9.51 18.12 -21.65
C THR A 517 -11.03 18.32 -21.77
N HIS A 518 -11.53 19.55 -21.89
CA HIS A 518 -12.96 19.78 -22.17
C HIS A 518 -13.36 19.42 -23.61
N SER A 519 -12.45 19.53 -24.58
CA SER A 519 -12.74 19.15 -25.98
C SER A 519 -12.91 17.64 -26.17
N SER A 520 -12.23 16.80 -25.38
CA SER A 520 -12.43 15.34 -25.42
C SER A 520 -13.70 14.89 -24.67
N ARG A 521 -14.36 15.78 -23.91
CA ARG A 521 -15.61 15.51 -23.17
C ARG A 521 -16.88 15.87 -23.96
N ARG A 522 -16.77 16.40 -25.19
CA ARG A 522 -17.93 16.62 -26.08
C ARG A 522 -18.12 15.41 -26.99
N TRP A 523 -18.93 14.45 -26.54
CA TRP A 523 -19.49 13.42 -27.42
C TRP A 523 -20.47 14.03 -28.42
N THR A 524 -20.55 13.37 -29.57
CA THR A 524 -21.52 13.56 -30.65
C THR A 524 -22.94 13.71 -30.12
N ASP A 525 -23.51 14.88 -30.35
CA ASP A 525 -24.92 15.18 -30.21
C ASP A 525 -25.63 14.66 -31.45
N ASP A 526 -26.34 13.54 -31.32
CA ASP A 526 -27.43 13.16 -32.21
C ASP A 526 -28.49 12.40 -31.41
N GLY A 527 -29.51 13.17 -31.00
CA GLY A 527 -30.92 12.78 -31.04
C GLY A 527 -31.44 11.80 -30.00
N TRP A 528 -32.03 12.31 -28.90
CA TRP A 528 -33.02 11.55 -28.12
C TRP A 528 -34.27 12.40 -27.89
N ASP A 529 -35.31 12.06 -28.66
CA ASP A 529 -36.69 12.46 -28.43
C ASP A 529 -37.19 11.91 -27.09
N ALA A 530 -37.86 12.77 -26.34
CA ALA A 530 -38.50 12.44 -25.08
C ALA A 530 -39.88 11.82 -25.31
N SER A 531 -40.10 10.58 -24.86
CA SER A 531 -41.46 10.11 -24.58
C SER A 531 -41.52 8.90 -23.62
N TYR A 532 -42.29 9.09 -22.53
CA TYR A 532 -43.07 8.13 -21.72
C TYR A 532 -42.41 7.09 -20.76
N SER A 533 -42.51 7.45 -19.46
CA SER A 533 -43.23 6.77 -18.35
C SER A 533 -43.02 5.28 -18.00
N THR A 534 -42.60 5.07 -16.74
CA THR A 534 -43.04 4.07 -15.74
C THR A 534 -43.51 2.67 -16.17
N SER A 535 -42.79 1.65 -15.65
CA SER A 535 -43.27 0.44 -14.93
C SER A 535 -42.59 -0.87 -15.35
N GLY A 536 -42.24 -1.70 -14.36
CA GLY A 536 -42.38 -3.17 -14.46
C GLY A 536 -41.23 -4.01 -15.02
N THR A 537 -40.60 -4.79 -14.13
CA THR A 537 -40.23 -6.22 -14.28
C THR A 537 -39.24 -6.71 -15.34
N SER A 538 -38.14 -7.29 -14.83
CA SER A 538 -37.37 -8.47 -15.28
C SER A 538 -37.05 -8.69 -16.77
N ARG A 539 -35.77 -8.89 -17.08
CA ARG A 539 -35.22 -10.20 -17.50
C ARG A 539 -33.72 -10.12 -17.79
N LEU A 540 -32.98 -10.97 -17.09
CA LEU A 540 -31.62 -11.41 -17.41
C LEU A 540 -31.65 -12.24 -18.71
N GLN A 541 -30.78 -11.95 -19.67
CA GLN A 541 -30.45 -12.87 -20.76
C GLN A 541 -28.98 -13.26 -20.68
N ALA A 542 -28.79 -14.55 -20.38
CA ALA A 542 -27.53 -15.27 -20.42
C ALA A 542 -27.10 -15.53 -21.88
N VAL A 543 -25.87 -15.18 -22.23
CA VAL A 543 -25.25 -15.55 -23.51
C VAL A 543 -24.47 -16.86 -23.32
N LYS A 544 -25.00 -17.95 -23.89
CA LYS A 544 -24.28 -19.22 -24.06
C LYS A 544 -23.52 -19.21 -25.39
N ARG A 545 -22.25 -19.62 -25.33
CA ARG A 545 -21.41 -19.98 -26.48
C ARG A 545 -21.92 -21.27 -27.13
N SER A 546 -21.90 -21.30 -28.46
CA SER A 546 -21.77 -22.55 -29.24
C SER A 546 -21.27 -22.29 -30.66
N ILE A 547 -20.09 -22.87 -30.95
CA ILE A 547 -19.72 -23.74 -32.09
C ILE A 547 -20.04 -23.26 -33.52
N SER A 548 -18.97 -23.13 -34.32
CA SER A 548 -18.93 -22.88 -35.77
C SER A 548 -19.43 -24.04 -36.64
N PRO A 549 -19.77 -23.77 -37.91
CA PRO A 549 -19.36 -24.66 -39.00
C PRO A 549 -18.82 -23.97 -40.28
N SER A 550 -17.71 -24.53 -40.77
CA SER A 550 -17.24 -24.83 -42.14
C SER A 550 -17.61 -24.04 -43.43
N LEU A 551 -16.53 -23.67 -44.13
CA LEU A 551 -16.10 -23.92 -45.54
C LEU A 551 -16.88 -23.36 -46.76
N GLU A 552 -16.17 -22.51 -47.50
CA GLU A 552 -15.95 -22.39 -48.99
C GLU A 552 -15.49 -20.94 -49.25
N GLU A 553 -14.59 -20.52 -50.15
CA GLU A 553 -13.53 -21.09 -50.99
C GLU A 553 -12.73 -19.87 -51.52
N GLN A 554 -11.38 -19.93 -51.61
CA GLN A 554 -10.53 -19.46 -52.74
C GLN A 554 -9.11 -18.99 -52.35
N ASN A 555 -8.15 -19.88 -52.60
CA ASN A 555 -6.80 -19.73 -53.19
C ASN A 555 -6.08 -18.36 -53.16
N HIS A 556 -4.82 -18.34 -52.67
CA HIS A 556 -3.65 -18.64 -53.51
C HIS A 556 -2.30 -18.62 -52.74
N ASN A 557 -1.46 -19.60 -53.10
CA ASN A 557 0.01 -19.71 -53.03
C ASN A 557 0.67 -19.95 -51.64
N ALA A 558 1.09 -21.19 -51.36
CA ALA A 558 2.35 -21.86 -51.78
C ALA A 558 3.49 -21.55 -50.77
N ASP A 559 4.28 -22.47 -50.26
CA ASP A 559 4.52 -23.86 -50.63
C ASP A 559 5.06 -24.67 -49.42
N SER A 560 4.88 -25.98 -49.57
CA SER A 560 5.30 -27.17 -48.81
C SER A 560 6.75 -27.18 -48.29
N SER A 561 7.18 -28.02 -47.33
CA SER A 561 7.07 -29.49 -47.22
C SER A 561 7.70 -29.94 -45.87
N TRP A 562 6.97 -30.42 -44.86
CA TRP A 562 6.59 -31.81 -44.54
C TRP A 562 7.60 -32.93 -44.86
N THR A 563 8.08 -33.64 -43.82
CA THR A 563 8.07 -35.12 -43.82
C THR A 563 7.85 -35.67 -42.40
N HIS A 564 6.87 -36.58 -42.34
CA HIS A 564 6.49 -37.45 -41.24
C HIS A 564 7.62 -38.39 -40.81
N TYR A 565 7.60 -38.85 -39.55
CA TYR A 565 7.52 -40.30 -39.28
C TYR A 565 6.91 -40.59 -37.91
N SER A 566 6.15 -41.68 -37.90
CA SER A 566 5.33 -42.20 -36.83
C SER A 566 6.11 -43.11 -35.85
N SER A 567 5.41 -43.41 -34.75
CA SER A 567 5.29 -44.72 -34.08
C SER A 567 6.28 -45.17 -32.99
N VAL A 568 5.72 -45.21 -31.76
CA VAL A 568 5.50 -46.42 -30.92
C VAL A 568 6.63 -46.98 -30.02
N LYS A 569 6.26 -47.11 -28.73
CA LYS A 569 6.55 -48.17 -27.71
C LYS A 569 7.48 -47.86 -26.50
N LYS A 570 6.83 -48.05 -25.34
CA LYS A 570 7.25 -48.24 -23.93
C LYS A 570 8.47 -49.16 -23.70
N MET A 571 9.24 -48.85 -22.64
CA MET A 571 9.59 -49.70 -21.47
C MET A 571 10.37 -48.82 -20.44
N LYS A 572 9.96 -48.68 -19.16
CA LYS A 572 10.35 -49.46 -17.94
C LYS A 572 11.88 -49.59 -17.78
N THR A 573 12.56 -49.44 -16.64
CA THR A 573 12.35 -49.04 -15.22
C THR A 573 13.76 -49.03 -14.59
N ASP A 574 13.92 -48.39 -13.43
CA ASP A 574 15.07 -48.51 -12.48
C ASP A 574 16.41 -47.90 -12.93
N GLY A 575 17.24 -47.28 -12.09
CA GLY A 575 17.27 -46.99 -10.66
C GLY A 575 18.67 -46.43 -10.34
N SER A 576 18.75 -45.50 -9.38
CA SER A 576 19.91 -45.18 -8.52
C SER A 576 21.35 -45.27 -9.08
N CYS A 577 22.09 -44.15 -9.12
CA CYS A 577 23.28 -43.99 -8.27
C CYS A 577 23.84 -42.55 -8.31
N SER A 578 24.43 -42.20 -7.18
CA SER A 578 25.04 -40.97 -6.68
C SER A 578 26.44 -40.63 -7.20
N GLN A 579 26.80 -39.35 -7.03
CA GLN A 579 28.17 -38.79 -6.79
C GLN A 579 29.19 -38.94 -7.94
N SER A 580 30.16 -38.05 -8.19
CA SER A 580 30.59 -36.73 -7.70
C SER A 580 31.86 -36.39 -8.51
N TYR A 581 32.01 -35.12 -8.93
CA TYR A 581 33.26 -34.37 -9.21
C TYR A 581 34.43 -35.00 -10.02
N ALA A 582 34.82 -34.32 -11.10
CA ALA A 582 36.18 -33.78 -11.29
C ALA A 582 36.25 -32.82 -12.50
N GLU A 583 37.09 -31.79 -12.33
CA GLU A 583 37.40 -30.64 -13.18
C GLU A 583 38.12 -30.99 -14.51
N VAL A 584 38.16 -30.05 -15.47
CA VAL A 584 39.39 -29.43 -16.01
C VAL A 584 39.02 -28.23 -16.93
N ALA A 585 39.90 -27.24 -16.88
CA ALA A 585 39.88 -25.83 -17.23
C ALA A 585 39.88 -25.40 -18.73
N GLY A 586 39.61 -24.10 -18.91
CA GLY A 586 40.15 -23.23 -19.97
C GLY A 586 39.10 -22.26 -20.55
N SER A 587 39.29 -20.95 -20.76
CA SER A 587 40.29 -19.94 -20.41
C SER A 587 39.79 -18.60 -20.99
N CYS A 588 39.95 -17.49 -20.25
CA CYS A 588 40.10 -16.06 -20.68
C CYS A 588 38.95 -15.35 -21.45
N ASP A 589 38.64 -14.05 -21.30
CA ASP A 589 39.12 -12.93 -20.45
C ASP A 589 38.20 -11.68 -20.65
N TRP A 590 38.41 -10.65 -19.80
CA TRP A 590 38.10 -9.19 -19.92
C TRP A 590 37.04 -8.57 -18.96
N PRO A 591 37.26 -7.32 -18.48
CA PRO A 591 37.64 -7.11 -17.07
C PRO A 591 36.67 -6.25 -16.25
N ARG A 592 36.77 -6.42 -14.92
CA ARG A 592 36.12 -5.63 -13.85
C ARG A 592 36.92 -4.37 -13.53
N LEU A 593 36.20 -3.27 -13.26
CA LEU A 593 36.69 -2.09 -12.54
C LEU A 593 35.89 -1.93 -11.25
N GLN A 594 36.61 -1.81 -10.14
CA GLN A 594 36.14 -1.38 -8.82
C GLN A 594 37.39 -0.94 -8.01
N PRO A 595 37.24 -0.26 -6.86
CA PRO A 595 37.21 1.20 -6.72
C PRO A 595 38.42 1.77 -5.94
N ASP A 596 38.63 3.09 -6.05
CA ASP A 596 39.69 3.84 -5.36
C ASP A 596 39.24 4.35 -3.97
N GLU A 597 40.02 4.05 -2.94
CA GLU A 597 40.21 4.85 -1.73
C GLU A 597 41.72 5.00 -1.44
N GLY A 598 42.14 6.24 -1.12
CA GLY A 598 43.14 6.49 -0.08
C GLY A 598 44.63 6.53 -0.44
N GLY A 599 45.16 7.73 -0.69
CA GLY A 599 46.13 8.36 0.23
C GLY A 599 47.62 7.95 0.25
N ALA A 600 48.45 8.98 -0.02
CA ALA A 600 49.78 9.29 0.51
C ALA A 600 51.06 8.73 -0.15
N SER A 601 51.90 9.66 -0.63
CA SER A 601 53.36 9.53 -0.69
C SER A 601 54.02 10.88 -0.37
N VAL A 602 55.27 10.81 0.09
CA VAL A 602 55.91 11.62 1.14
C VAL A 602 57.09 12.42 0.58
N SER A 603 57.50 13.48 1.30
CA SER A 603 58.90 13.94 1.59
C SER A 603 59.32 15.33 1.04
N PRO A 604 60.33 16.02 1.62
CA PRO A 604 60.92 15.94 2.99
C PRO A 604 61.26 17.29 3.71
N VAL A 605 61.34 17.19 5.05
CA VAL A 605 62.36 17.69 6.03
C VAL A 605 62.73 19.18 6.10
N GLN A 606 62.52 19.78 7.29
CA GLN A 606 63.60 20.34 8.15
C GLN A 606 63.14 20.60 9.61
N GLU A 607 64.00 20.15 10.52
CA GLU A 607 64.16 20.29 12.00
C GLU A 607 64.03 21.74 12.51
N GLU A 608 63.87 22.11 13.80
CA GLU A 608 63.67 21.51 15.13
C GLU A 608 63.45 22.70 16.10
N VAL A 609 63.13 22.37 17.37
CA VAL A 609 63.42 23.13 18.61
C VAL A 609 62.32 24.05 19.17
N GLU A 610 61.58 23.53 20.16
CA GLU A 610 61.08 24.31 21.32
C GLU A 610 62.24 24.60 22.30
N PRO A 611 62.12 25.56 23.23
CA PRO A 611 61.56 25.16 24.53
C PRO A 611 60.68 26.20 25.23
N GLU A 612 59.93 25.66 26.18
CA GLU A 612 59.22 26.26 27.32
C GLU A 612 59.94 27.44 27.99
N GLU A 613 59.18 28.41 28.53
CA GLU A 613 59.08 28.57 29.99
C GLU A 613 58.13 29.70 30.42
N SER A 614 57.62 29.48 31.63
CA SER A 614 56.80 30.28 32.53
C SER A 614 57.02 31.81 32.59
N SER A 615 55.96 32.55 32.92
CA SER A 615 55.84 33.23 34.23
C SER A 615 54.71 34.27 34.25
N ALA A 616 54.03 34.31 35.39
CA ALA A 616 53.05 35.31 35.76
C ALA A 616 53.71 36.67 36.02
N ASN A 617 53.06 37.78 35.63
CA ASN A 617 52.70 38.81 36.61
C ASN A 617 51.77 39.93 36.10
N GLN A 618 51.04 40.44 37.09
CA GLN A 618 50.15 41.59 37.12
C GLN A 618 50.80 42.89 36.63
N ASN A 619 50.04 43.79 35.99
CA ASN A 619 49.61 45.05 36.61
C ASN A 619 48.78 45.98 35.70
N GLN A 620 47.66 46.45 36.28
CA GLN A 620 47.15 47.83 36.29
C GLN A 620 47.09 48.66 35.00
N GLY A 621 45.86 48.82 34.50
CA GLY A 621 45.10 50.05 34.69
C GLY A 621 45.35 51.23 33.73
N LYS A 622 44.29 51.64 33.00
CA LYS A 622 43.78 53.03 33.05
C LYS A 622 42.43 53.19 32.34
N ARG A 623 41.57 53.93 33.05
CA ARG A 623 40.24 54.44 32.70
C ARG A 623 40.24 55.24 31.39
N SER A 624 39.13 55.17 30.65
CA SER A 624 38.37 56.39 30.32
C SER A 624 36.92 56.06 29.93
N ARG A 625 36.00 56.73 30.63
CA ARG A 625 34.55 56.74 30.45
C ARG A 625 34.18 57.68 29.29
N ARG A 626 33.12 57.36 28.54
CA ARG A 626 32.12 58.37 28.15
C ARG A 626 30.73 57.76 28.06
N HIS A 627 29.86 58.22 28.97
CA HIS A 627 28.41 58.04 28.94
C HIS A 627 27.77 58.84 27.80
N LYS A 628 26.69 58.31 27.22
CA LYS A 628 25.49 59.12 26.96
C LYS A 628 24.21 58.31 27.12
N LYS A 629 23.20 59.02 27.62
CA LYS A 629 21.99 58.60 28.33
C LYS A 629 20.90 57.96 27.45
N ARG A 630 20.16 57.08 28.13
CA ARG A 630 18.76 56.63 27.92
C ARG A 630 17.80 57.67 27.32
N LYS A 631 16.83 57.17 26.55
CA LYS A 631 15.42 57.55 26.69
C LYS A 631 14.53 56.32 26.44
N SER A 632 13.62 56.12 27.38
CA SER A 632 12.55 55.14 27.45
C SER A 632 11.36 55.60 26.62
N ASP A 633 10.72 54.68 25.90
CA ASP A 633 9.28 54.74 25.64
C ASP A 633 8.70 53.32 25.75
N ALA A 634 7.65 53.21 26.55
CA ALA A 634 6.88 52.01 26.75
C ALA A 634 5.71 52.02 25.77
N SER A 635 5.58 50.97 24.98
CA SER A 635 4.32 50.62 24.30
C SER A 635 4.07 49.14 24.54
N GLU A 636 2.96 48.83 25.20
CA GLU A 636 2.42 47.48 25.37
C GLU A 636 2.22 46.84 23.99
N THR A 637 3.11 45.91 23.63
CA THR A 637 2.92 45.00 22.50
C THR A 637 2.48 43.65 23.03
N THR A 638 1.24 43.30 22.71
CA THR A 638 0.67 41.95 22.74
C THR A 638 1.67 40.96 22.12
N PRO A 639 1.89 39.76 22.70
CA PRO A 639 2.82 38.79 22.11
C PRO A 639 2.32 38.34 20.73
N PRO A 640 3.21 38.12 19.75
CA PRO A 640 2.82 37.71 18.41
C PRO A 640 2.18 36.32 18.44
N ALA A 641 1.10 36.14 17.69
CA ALA A 641 0.49 34.84 17.50
C ALA A 641 1.50 33.90 16.81
N LEU A 642 1.65 32.69 17.34
CA LEU A 642 2.61 31.65 16.91
C LEU A 642 2.43 31.18 15.45
N PHE A 643 1.44 31.72 14.72
CA PHE A 643 1.09 31.34 13.35
C PHE A 643 0.55 32.55 12.57
N ASP A 644 1.37 33.56 12.30
CA ASP A 644 1.11 34.46 11.17
C ASP A 644 1.67 33.82 9.90
N VAL A 645 0.78 33.21 9.12
CA VAL A 645 1.05 32.77 7.75
C VAL A 645 1.12 34.02 6.88
N PRO A 646 2.26 34.37 6.23
CA PRO A 646 2.25 35.42 5.24
C PRO A 646 1.32 35.01 4.10
N GLN A 647 0.31 35.83 3.80
CA GLN A 647 -0.65 35.62 2.71
C GLN A 647 -0.03 35.67 1.29
N VAL A 648 1.30 35.65 1.16
CA VAL A 648 1.97 35.76 -0.13
C VAL A 648 3.29 34.99 -0.09
N TRP A 649 3.27 33.71 -0.49
CA TRP A 649 4.40 33.02 -1.12
C TRP A 649 3.84 32.09 -2.19
#